data_AF-A0A930AQL5-F1
#
_entry.id   AF-A0A930AQL5-F1
#
_cell.length_a   1.000
_cell.length_b   1.000
_cell.length_c   1.000
_cell.angle_alpha   90.00
_cell.angle_beta   90.00
_cell.angle_gamma   90.00
#
_symmetry.space_group_name_H-M   'P 1'
#
loop_
_entity.id
_entity.type
_entity.pdbx_description
1 polymer ?
#
loop_
_entity_poly.entity_id
_entity_poly.type
_entity_poly.pdbx_seq_one_letter_code
_entity_poly.pdbx_strand_id
1 'polypeptide(L)'
;KFKQDFEEVPQGIFPFVVGDVEGVSDNRTHLSEKHEPYTQRGWNGKKVNDVIEGNWSLKTNGLSGRDRLVYQTIPQNFRFEEGKTYKVTFDYEAGSHGAYSFVIGNGENSRRSKLTKFDLENTWENSNTPKKVSYYVTGEKGGNTWIGIYSNARGADTKGDTNNNDINFKGYKDFMLDNLEIEEVKLTGKMLADDAFEKSTPVVNGDYTKETLNAYKDAVAALLEVDDDISVEDAKALIEAVNTAKSALKVKRVAPDWSDIEELRAVYQPDEPTEGNPYFAFDENPNTMWHTPWGVDSLGSDLTVTFRNPIEATRFEYVPRSSGQNGRVRAGSLRVFDENGKEHSFSFREWRNDAKTKVINFDAPIKVKKAIFTGNETYGDPGHISAVELRFVLPAEEDKPVDESALNAEIERVSKIDRKDAKEYLAAVEAYKKGLADQNLLTPNAIAKLVEGLKEVKETVDPTPDPTPDPEKPTPDPEKPTPDPEKPTPEPEKPTPDQPAVELPLYETDGVKVTVDKEKGIARFEDENGDTPVVVEVPTKLLDKNIKMLKVEKVNETIKGLEGKEYQGYEITFVDKDGKAVRVEGDAKVTFPVDKEVDGAYFVSSDTKEVKEKVEFSNGENKVVTLNVKHFSLYAVTFKVVASETPVTPTTPATPATPTTPATPAAPTTQVAAAPSAAQGENKPAPAPAAGEAKETLPNTGVEDVTPGIIGGILAALGGLGLAIPKKGKRD
;
A
#
# COMPACT_ATOMS: atom_id res chain seq x y z
N LYS A 1 26.85 18.26 1.30
CA LYS A 1 25.60 18.49 2.07
C LYS A 1 25.04 19.85 1.67
N PHE A 2 23.80 19.88 1.19
CA PHE A 2 23.03 21.07 0.82
C PHE A 2 21.94 21.29 1.88
N LYS A 3 21.58 22.55 2.14
CA LYS A 3 20.51 22.95 3.06
C LYS A 3 19.70 24.10 2.46
N GLN A 4 18.41 24.15 2.77
CA GLN A 4 17.50 25.26 2.49
C GLN A 4 16.43 25.34 3.59
N ASP A 5 16.52 26.38 4.41
CA ASP A 5 15.56 26.80 5.45
C ASP A 5 14.64 27.94 4.96
N PHE A 6 14.76 28.33 3.69
CA PHE A 6 13.98 29.36 3.00
C PHE A 6 14.13 30.81 3.51
N GLU A 7 14.94 31.06 4.55
CA GLU A 7 15.14 32.40 5.13
C GLU A 7 15.89 33.37 4.20
N GLU A 8 16.81 32.87 3.38
CA GLU A 8 17.69 33.69 2.51
C GLU A 8 17.47 33.46 1.00
N VAL A 9 16.25 33.10 0.58
CA VAL A 9 15.93 32.83 -0.84
C VAL A 9 16.02 34.11 -1.68
N PRO A 10 16.88 34.19 -2.72
CA PRO A 10 17.01 35.42 -3.51
C PRO A 10 15.76 35.76 -4.35
N GLN A 11 15.08 34.73 -4.86
CA GLN A 11 13.79 34.80 -5.56
C GLN A 11 13.20 33.39 -5.76
N GLY A 12 11.89 33.31 -5.97
CA GLY A 12 11.22 32.06 -6.31
C GLY A 12 11.18 31.07 -5.15
N ILE A 13 11.38 29.78 -5.45
CA ILE A 13 11.27 28.67 -4.49
C ILE A 13 12.50 27.74 -4.53
N PHE A 14 13.68 28.30 -4.80
CA PHE A 14 14.95 27.58 -4.96
C PHE A 14 15.22 26.61 -3.78
N PRO A 15 15.65 25.35 -4.00
CA PRO A 15 16.16 24.77 -5.26
C PRO A 15 15.07 24.30 -6.23
N PHE A 16 13.79 24.41 -5.87
CA PHE A 16 12.69 23.99 -6.71
C PHE A 16 12.35 25.02 -7.80
N VAL A 17 11.61 24.56 -8.81
CA VAL A 17 10.87 25.35 -9.80
C VAL A 17 9.43 24.83 -9.86
N VAL A 18 8.48 25.72 -10.15
CA VAL A 18 7.05 25.36 -10.19
C VAL A 18 6.76 24.43 -11.37
N GLY A 19 5.92 23.43 -11.13
CA GLY A 19 5.49 22.43 -12.12
C GLY A 19 4.22 22.82 -12.89
N ASP A 20 3.62 21.86 -13.57
CA ASP A 20 2.49 22.07 -14.50
C ASP A 20 1.09 21.97 -13.84
N VAL A 21 1.02 21.88 -12.51
CA VAL A 21 -0.21 21.68 -11.71
C VAL A 21 -1.35 22.64 -12.05
N GLU A 22 -1.03 23.89 -12.41
CA GLU A 22 -1.99 24.93 -12.82
C GLU A 22 -1.79 25.40 -14.27
N GLY A 23 -0.85 24.80 -15.01
CA GLY A 23 -0.35 25.34 -16.28
C GLY A 23 0.38 26.68 -16.09
N VAL A 24 0.35 27.52 -17.12
CA VAL A 24 0.86 28.90 -17.03
C VAL A 24 -0.16 29.75 -16.26
N SER A 25 0.21 30.18 -15.05
CA SER A 25 -0.68 30.86 -14.10
C SER A 25 0.12 31.75 -13.14
N ASP A 26 -0.57 32.61 -12.40
CA ASP A 26 -0.06 33.14 -11.15
C ASP A 26 -0.13 32.00 -10.11
N ASN A 27 0.98 31.29 -9.95
CA ASN A 27 1.00 30.00 -9.24
C ASN A 27 0.71 30.12 -7.74
N ARG A 28 -0.04 29.16 -7.17
CA ARG A 28 -0.40 29.12 -5.74
C ARG A 28 0.67 28.49 -4.83
N THR A 29 1.93 28.50 -5.27
CA THR A 29 3.10 28.06 -4.50
C THR A 29 4.07 29.23 -4.33
N HIS A 30 4.41 29.57 -3.09
CA HIS A 30 5.19 30.75 -2.72
C HIS A 30 5.89 30.55 -1.38
N LEU A 31 6.76 31.48 -0.99
CA LEU A 31 7.26 31.55 0.38
C LEU A 31 6.21 32.20 1.28
N SER A 32 5.79 31.52 2.33
CA SER A 32 4.89 32.04 3.36
C SER A 32 5.67 32.81 4.42
N GLU A 33 5.22 33.99 4.80
CA GLU A 33 5.83 34.81 5.87
C GLU A 33 5.12 34.56 7.21
N LYS A 34 5.90 34.49 8.29
CA LYS A 34 5.38 34.24 9.65
C LYS A 34 4.80 35.50 10.27
N HIS A 35 3.55 35.42 10.74
CA HIS A 35 2.91 36.48 11.51
C HIS A 35 2.00 35.87 12.59
N GLU A 36 2.57 35.66 13.78
CA GLU A 36 1.86 35.05 14.91
C GLU A 36 0.81 36.00 15.53
N PRO A 37 -0.33 35.47 16.00
CA PRO A 37 -0.76 34.06 15.92
C PRO A 37 -1.39 33.67 14.57
N TYR A 38 -1.63 34.64 13.69
CA TYR A 38 -2.53 34.54 12.53
C TYR A 38 -2.16 33.46 11.51
N THR A 39 -0.86 33.21 11.30
CA THR A 39 -0.32 32.26 10.32
C THR A 39 -0.16 30.83 10.86
N GLN A 40 -0.33 30.64 12.18
CA GLN A 40 0.02 29.38 12.86
C GLN A 40 -1.23 28.54 13.20
N ARG A 41 -1.00 27.31 13.65
CA ARG A 41 -2.05 26.40 14.13
C ARG A 41 -2.91 27.05 15.22
N GLY A 42 -4.19 26.68 15.26
CA GLY A 42 -5.16 27.11 16.27
C GLY A 42 -5.87 28.42 15.96
N TRP A 43 -5.19 29.42 15.37
CA TRP A 43 -5.84 30.70 15.06
C TRP A 43 -6.96 30.52 14.02
N ASN A 44 -8.17 31.00 14.34
CA ASN A 44 -9.39 30.77 13.55
C ASN A 44 -9.59 29.29 13.13
N GLY A 45 -9.19 28.35 13.99
CA GLY A 45 -9.32 26.90 13.76
C GLY A 45 -8.33 26.29 12.76
N LYS A 46 -7.31 27.03 12.34
CA LYS A 46 -6.24 26.59 11.42
C LYS A 46 -5.54 25.32 11.91
N LYS A 47 -5.37 24.34 11.02
CA LYS A 47 -4.89 22.99 11.35
C LYS A 47 -3.38 22.81 11.19
N VAL A 48 -2.79 23.57 10.28
CA VAL A 48 -1.38 23.47 9.86
C VAL A 48 -0.74 24.86 9.88
N ASN A 49 0.51 24.96 10.32
CA ASN A 49 1.26 26.22 10.31
C ASN A 49 1.59 26.65 8.87
N ASP A 50 1.53 27.95 8.57
CA ASP A 50 2.06 28.45 7.30
C ASP A 50 3.60 28.52 7.31
N VAL A 51 4.22 28.69 8.48
CA VAL A 51 5.67 28.65 8.67
C VAL A 51 6.04 27.65 9.76
N ILE A 52 6.98 26.76 9.47
CA ILE A 52 7.42 25.64 10.32
C ILE A 52 8.52 26.11 11.27
N GLU A 53 9.64 26.60 10.75
CA GLU A 53 10.73 27.20 11.51
C GLU A 53 11.03 28.62 10.98
N GLY A 54 11.84 29.41 11.69
CA GLY A 54 12.22 30.76 11.24
C GLY A 54 11.04 31.72 11.02
N ASN A 55 11.09 32.44 9.90
CA ASN A 55 10.12 33.39 9.41
C ASN A 55 9.51 32.99 8.06
N TRP A 56 10.10 32.02 7.35
CA TRP A 56 9.73 31.62 6.00
C TRP A 56 9.65 30.10 5.85
N SER A 57 8.65 29.63 5.09
CA SER A 57 8.62 28.25 4.59
C SER A 57 8.07 28.20 3.17
N LEU A 58 8.20 27.07 2.47
CA LEU A 58 7.64 26.89 1.14
C LEU A 58 6.18 26.41 1.21
N LYS A 59 5.21 27.31 0.98
CA LYS A 59 3.77 27.02 1.03
C LYS A 59 3.13 26.80 -0.34
N THR A 60 2.35 25.73 -0.45
CA THR A 60 1.36 25.48 -1.51
C THR A 60 -0.05 25.59 -0.97
N ASN A 61 -0.88 26.45 -1.56
CA ASN A 61 -2.24 26.75 -1.14
C ASN A 61 -3.29 26.06 -2.03
N GLY A 62 -4.11 25.18 -1.47
CA GLY A 62 -5.33 24.69 -2.12
C GLY A 62 -5.13 23.79 -3.34
N LEU A 63 -3.94 23.25 -3.57
CA LEU A 63 -3.60 22.47 -4.78
C LEU A 63 -3.73 20.95 -4.62
N SER A 64 -4.35 20.43 -3.56
CA SER A 64 -4.75 19.01 -3.47
C SER A 64 -5.73 18.60 -4.59
N GLY A 65 -5.72 17.33 -5.03
CA GLY A 65 -6.74 16.81 -5.95
C GLY A 65 -6.50 17.12 -7.43
N ARG A 66 -5.28 17.53 -7.81
CA ARG A 66 -4.95 17.98 -9.18
C ARG A 66 -4.38 16.90 -10.08
N ASP A 67 -3.87 15.84 -9.46
CA ASP A 67 -3.16 14.76 -10.12
C ASP A 67 -2.01 15.22 -11.04
N ARG A 68 -1.17 16.12 -10.54
CA ARG A 68 -0.06 16.77 -11.27
C ARG A 68 1.10 17.15 -10.37
N LEU A 69 2.26 17.44 -10.98
CA LEU A 69 3.46 17.87 -10.27
C LEU A 69 3.33 19.34 -9.83
N VAL A 70 3.50 19.61 -8.54
CA VAL A 70 3.38 20.96 -7.96
C VAL A 70 4.67 21.74 -8.19
N TYR A 71 5.81 21.13 -7.87
CA TYR A 71 7.15 21.68 -8.10
C TYR A 71 8.20 20.57 -8.05
N GLN A 72 9.36 20.81 -8.66
CA GLN A 72 10.50 19.89 -8.67
C GLN A 72 11.83 20.64 -8.61
N THR A 73 12.90 19.97 -8.17
CA THR A 73 14.26 20.41 -8.48
C THR A 73 14.57 20.20 -9.96
N ILE A 74 15.66 20.82 -10.42
CA ILE A 74 16.21 20.62 -11.75
C ILE A 74 17.75 20.52 -11.64
N PRO A 75 18.46 19.78 -12.52
CA PRO A 75 19.90 19.50 -12.41
C PRO A 75 20.84 20.72 -12.45
N GLN A 76 20.33 21.92 -12.72
CA GLN A 76 21.04 23.19 -12.62
C GLN A 76 20.95 23.84 -11.22
N ASN A 77 19.91 23.51 -10.44
CA ASN A 77 19.69 24.03 -9.09
C ASN A 77 20.26 23.06 -8.05
N PHE A 78 20.01 21.76 -8.23
CA PHE A 78 20.64 20.68 -7.49
C PHE A 78 20.78 19.44 -8.38
N ARG A 79 21.99 18.87 -8.45
CA ARG A 79 22.30 17.71 -9.31
C ARG A 79 22.49 16.46 -8.46
N PHE A 80 21.67 15.45 -8.74
CA PHE A 80 21.89 14.08 -8.26
C PHE A 80 22.83 13.37 -9.24
N GLU A 81 24.12 13.33 -8.93
CA GLU A 81 25.13 12.69 -9.79
C GLU A 81 24.86 11.19 -10.03
N GLU A 82 25.14 10.72 -11.24
CA GLU A 82 24.90 9.33 -11.67
C GLU A 82 25.57 8.31 -10.73
N GLY A 83 24.79 7.32 -10.29
CA GLY A 83 25.24 6.22 -9.43
C GLY A 83 25.46 6.61 -7.96
N LYS A 84 25.34 7.89 -7.59
CA LYS A 84 25.46 8.34 -6.20
C LYS A 84 24.10 8.34 -5.50
N THR A 85 24.07 7.93 -4.23
CA THR A 85 22.87 8.02 -3.38
C THR A 85 22.93 9.22 -2.45
N TYR A 86 21.78 9.82 -2.20
CA TYR A 86 21.62 10.98 -1.34
C TYR A 86 20.48 10.73 -0.33
N LYS A 87 20.68 11.07 0.94
CA LYS A 87 19.59 11.19 1.92
C LYS A 87 18.99 12.59 1.75
N VAL A 88 17.71 12.63 1.39
CA VAL A 88 16.88 13.83 1.31
C VAL A 88 16.00 13.86 2.54
N THR A 89 16.08 14.93 3.33
CA THR A 89 15.33 15.10 4.58
C THR A 89 14.66 16.47 4.56
N PHE A 90 13.43 16.59 5.05
CA PHE A 90 12.74 17.87 5.22
C PHE A 90 11.65 17.77 6.29
N ASP A 91 11.29 18.92 6.86
CA ASP A 91 10.14 19.08 7.73
C ASP A 91 8.93 19.54 6.90
N TYR A 92 7.73 19.11 7.25
CA TYR A 92 6.52 19.46 6.50
C TYR A 92 5.26 19.56 7.35
N GLU A 93 4.29 20.25 6.77
CA GLU A 93 2.90 20.34 7.22
C GLU A 93 1.99 19.94 6.06
N ALA A 94 0.99 19.09 6.30
CA ALA A 94 0.02 18.68 5.27
C ALA A 94 -1.39 18.57 5.88
N GLY A 95 -2.37 19.17 5.20
CA GLY A 95 -3.73 19.24 5.70
C GLY A 95 -4.52 17.93 5.66
N SER A 96 -4.12 16.96 4.84
CA SER A 96 -4.86 15.70 4.58
C SER A 96 -3.93 14.55 4.19
N HIS A 97 -4.25 13.33 4.63
CA HIS A 97 -3.51 12.12 4.28
C HIS A 97 -3.56 11.82 2.77
N GLY A 98 -2.39 11.62 2.16
CA GLY A 98 -2.25 11.23 0.75
C GLY A 98 -2.74 12.28 -0.25
N ALA A 99 -2.98 13.52 0.18
CA ALA A 99 -3.31 14.64 -0.71
C ALA A 99 -2.11 15.07 -1.55
N TYR A 100 -0.90 14.87 -1.03
CA TYR A 100 0.37 15.16 -1.65
C TYR A 100 1.35 13.99 -1.49
N SER A 101 2.29 13.83 -2.43
CA SER A 101 3.41 12.89 -2.35
C SER A 101 4.74 13.62 -2.46
N PHE A 102 5.76 13.12 -1.77
CA PHE A 102 7.14 13.28 -2.23
C PHE A 102 7.34 12.40 -3.47
N VAL A 103 8.02 12.92 -4.49
CA VAL A 103 8.29 12.17 -5.73
C VAL A 103 9.74 12.26 -6.17
N ILE A 104 10.22 11.18 -6.79
CA ILE A 104 11.48 11.10 -7.52
C ILE A 104 11.15 10.88 -8.99
N GLY A 105 11.81 11.62 -9.88
CA GLY A 105 11.71 11.44 -11.33
C GLY A 105 13.07 11.62 -12.02
N ASN A 106 13.14 11.30 -13.30
CA ASN A 106 14.33 11.46 -14.13
C ASN A 106 13.96 12.04 -15.50
N GLY A 107 14.70 13.04 -15.96
CA GLY A 107 14.42 13.74 -17.22
C GLY A 107 13.18 14.63 -17.16
N GLU A 108 12.56 14.92 -18.29
CA GLU A 108 11.34 15.74 -18.37
C GLU A 108 10.12 15.00 -17.79
N ASN A 109 9.32 15.69 -16.96
CA ASN A 109 8.07 15.18 -16.37
C ASN A 109 6.95 14.98 -17.42
N SER A 110 7.16 14.03 -18.33
CA SER A 110 6.29 13.72 -19.47
C SER A 110 5.41 12.49 -19.25
N ARG A 111 5.69 11.66 -18.22
CA ARG A 111 4.93 10.45 -17.90
C ARG A 111 4.83 10.22 -16.39
N ARG A 112 3.62 10.40 -15.84
CA ARG A 112 3.25 10.15 -14.43
C ARG A 112 3.68 8.76 -13.92
N SER A 113 3.66 7.74 -14.77
CA SER A 113 4.02 6.36 -14.41
C SER A 113 5.52 6.12 -14.20
N LYS A 114 6.39 7.08 -14.54
CA LYS A 114 7.84 7.01 -14.27
C LYS A 114 8.25 7.70 -12.96
N LEU A 115 7.29 8.18 -12.16
CA LEU A 115 7.57 8.78 -10.86
C LEU A 115 7.55 7.71 -9.76
N THR A 116 8.62 7.60 -8.98
CA THR A 116 8.55 6.95 -7.67
C THR A 116 7.81 7.89 -6.74
N LYS A 117 6.77 7.40 -6.04
CA LYS A 117 5.91 8.22 -5.18
C LYS A 117 5.90 7.73 -3.74
N PHE A 118 5.90 8.67 -2.82
CA PHE A 118 5.77 8.43 -1.39
C PHE A 118 4.71 9.38 -0.85
N ASP A 119 3.50 8.86 -0.65
CA ASP A 119 2.37 9.65 -0.15
C ASP A 119 2.64 10.16 1.26
N LEU A 120 2.35 11.45 1.47
CA LEU A 120 2.59 12.14 2.73
C LEU A 120 1.32 12.14 3.57
N GLU A 121 1.49 11.89 4.86
CA GLU A 121 0.37 11.88 5.80
C GLU A 121 -0.06 13.30 6.18
N ASN A 122 -1.26 13.45 6.75
CA ASN A 122 -1.56 14.69 7.44
C ASN A 122 -0.64 14.86 8.68
N THR A 123 -0.46 16.09 9.14
CA THR A 123 0.50 16.44 10.21
C THR A 123 -0.16 16.94 11.51
N TRP A 124 -1.50 16.98 11.59
CA TRP A 124 -2.24 17.64 12.66
C TRP A 124 -3.25 16.75 13.40
N GLU A 125 -3.74 15.67 12.78
CA GLU A 125 -4.45 14.61 13.48
C GLU A 125 -3.43 13.83 14.31
N ASN A 126 -3.70 13.69 15.61
CA ASN A 126 -2.84 13.02 16.60
C ASN A 126 -1.39 13.57 16.69
N SER A 127 -1.12 14.78 16.20
CA SER A 127 0.18 15.44 16.30
C SER A 127 0.04 16.95 16.48
N ASN A 128 0.73 17.52 17.45
CA ASN A 128 0.78 18.97 17.67
C ASN A 128 1.92 19.68 16.92
N THR A 129 2.84 18.91 16.32
CA THR A 129 4.03 19.41 15.62
C THR A 129 3.99 19.07 14.12
N PRO A 130 4.74 19.81 13.28
CA PRO A 130 5.11 19.37 11.94
C PRO A 130 5.75 17.98 11.97
N LYS A 131 5.70 17.25 10.83
CA LYS A 131 6.37 15.95 10.69
C LYS A 131 7.69 16.10 9.94
N LYS A 132 8.66 15.25 10.26
CA LYS A 132 9.94 15.13 9.54
C LYS A 132 9.94 13.85 8.71
N VAL A 133 10.44 13.90 7.48
CA VAL A 133 10.60 12.73 6.61
C VAL A 133 11.99 12.65 6.02
N SER A 134 12.41 11.43 5.68
CA SER A 134 13.68 11.15 5.00
C SER A 134 13.47 10.12 3.89
N TYR A 135 14.14 10.31 2.76
CA TYR A 135 14.12 9.43 1.59
C TYR A 135 15.53 9.25 1.02
N TYR A 136 15.82 8.08 0.46
CA TYR A 136 17.06 7.83 -0.26
C TYR A 136 16.83 7.95 -1.77
N VAL A 137 17.65 8.77 -2.42
CA VAL A 137 17.53 9.09 -3.85
C VAL A 137 18.85 8.77 -4.53
N THR A 138 18.85 7.84 -5.48
CA THR A 138 20.04 7.52 -6.29
C THR A 138 19.95 8.26 -7.64
N GLY A 139 21.01 8.93 -8.04
CA GLY A 139 21.09 9.59 -9.34
C GLY A 139 21.10 8.55 -10.47
N GLU A 140 20.09 8.62 -11.34
CA GLU A 140 19.99 7.77 -12.52
C GLU A 140 20.98 8.18 -13.62
N LYS A 141 21.11 7.29 -14.62
CA LYS A 141 21.98 7.49 -15.77
C LYS A 141 21.68 8.80 -16.50
N GLY A 142 22.73 9.57 -16.78
CA GLY A 142 22.66 10.89 -17.40
C GLY A 142 22.49 12.05 -16.41
N GLY A 143 22.36 11.80 -15.10
CA GLY A 143 22.35 12.84 -14.07
C GLY A 143 21.17 13.83 -14.18
N ASN A 144 20.03 13.35 -14.68
CA ASN A 144 18.80 14.15 -14.84
C ASN A 144 17.73 13.83 -13.79
N THR A 145 18.10 13.09 -12.73
CA THR A 145 17.23 12.82 -11.57
C THR A 145 16.88 14.12 -10.84
N TRP A 146 15.64 14.20 -10.39
CA TRP A 146 15.09 15.30 -9.61
C TRP A 146 14.13 14.78 -8.54
N ILE A 147 13.87 15.62 -7.56
CA ILE A 147 12.89 15.39 -6.49
C ILE A 147 11.81 16.48 -6.54
N GLY A 148 10.61 16.20 -6.04
CA GLY A 148 9.55 17.18 -6.03
C GLY A 148 8.37 16.83 -5.14
N ILE A 149 7.35 17.68 -5.18
CA ILE A 149 6.07 17.46 -4.53
C ILE A 149 4.98 17.33 -5.60
N TYR A 150 4.16 16.30 -5.48
CA TYR A 150 3.09 15.97 -6.40
C TYR A 150 1.74 16.07 -5.70
N SER A 151 0.73 16.63 -6.38
CA SER A 151 -0.65 16.66 -5.88
C SER A 151 -1.41 15.44 -6.37
N ASN A 152 -1.92 14.62 -5.47
CA ASN A 152 -2.62 13.39 -5.81
C ASN A 152 -4.08 13.61 -6.22
N ALA A 153 -4.66 12.60 -6.87
CA ALA A 153 -6.07 12.59 -7.25
C ALA A 153 -7.04 12.51 -6.06
N ARG A 154 -6.59 11.96 -4.91
CA ARG A 154 -7.40 11.73 -3.69
C ARG A 154 -8.03 13.01 -3.12
N GLY A 155 -7.42 14.18 -3.37
CA GLY A 155 -7.91 15.44 -2.83
C GLY A 155 -7.68 15.56 -1.31
N ALA A 156 -8.41 16.49 -0.70
CA ALA A 156 -8.35 16.75 0.74
C ALA A 156 -9.60 16.21 1.45
N ASP A 157 -9.42 15.71 2.67
CA ASP A 157 -10.50 15.42 3.61
C ASP A 157 -10.81 16.68 4.42
N THR A 158 -12.02 17.22 4.25
CA THR A 158 -12.45 18.46 4.94
C THR A 158 -13.01 18.22 6.33
N LYS A 159 -13.02 16.97 6.83
CA LYS A 159 -13.50 16.60 8.17
C LYS A 159 -14.94 17.06 8.46
N GLY A 160 -15.76 17.09 7.40
CA GLY A 160 -17.15 17.54 7.47
C GLY A 160 -17.35 19.06 7.45
N ASP A 161 -16.30 19.88 7.40
CA ASP A 161 -16.46 21.31 7.09
C ASP A 161 -17.04 21.46 5.67
N THR A 162 -18.10 22.27 5.55
CA THR A 162 -18.84 22.54 4.29
C THR A 162 -18.70 23.98 3.80
N ASN A 163 -18.25 24.91 4.66
CA ASN A 163 -17.99 26.29 4.29
C ASN A 163 -16.64 26.41 3.55
N ASN A 164 -16.67 26.71 2.25
CA ASN A 164 -15.47 26.84 1.42
C ASN A 164 -14.41 27.82 1.97
N ASN A 165 -14.83 28.90 2.64
CA ASN A 165 -13.87 29.85 3.24
C ASN A 165 -13.13 29.19 4.41
N ASP A 166 -13.84 28.48 5.28
CA ASP A 166 -13.26 27.77 6.42
C ASP A 166 -12.39 26.61 5.95
N ILE A 167 -12.84 25.85 4.95
CA ILE A 167 -12.07 24.73 4.37
C ILE A 167 -10.72 25.21 3.82
N ASN A 168 -10.72 26.31 3.07
CA ASN A 168 -9.51 26.87 2.48
C ASN A 168 -8.62 27.51 3.57
N PHE A 169 -9.20 28.27 4.50
CA PHE A 169 -8.45 28.94 5.56
C PHE A 169 -7.79 27.96 6.54
N LYS A 170 -8.51 26.91 6.92
CA LYS A 170 -8.04 25.93 7.92
C LYS A 170 -6.86 25.09 7.42
N GLY A 171 -6.63 25.05 6.10
CA GLY A 171 -5.45 24.44 5.49
C GLY A 171 -5.58 22.95 5.16
N TYR A 172 -6.78 22.37 5.13
CA TYR A 172 -6.98 20.94 4.80
C TYR A 172 -6.40 20.54 3.42
N LYS A 173 -6.34 21.50 2.50
CA LYS A 173 -5.87 21.38 1.12
C LYS A 173 -4.43 21.85 0.91
N ASP A 174 -3.75 22.28 1.97
CA ASP A 174 -2.45 22.94 1.91
C ASP A 174 -1.30 21.99 2.20
N PHE A 175 -0.11 22.37 1.74
CA PHE A 175 1.16 21.70 2.00
C PHE A 175 2.27 22.73 2.19
N MET A 176 3.01 22.64 3.30
CA MET A 176 4.19 23.47 3.56
C MET A 176 5.42 22.57 3.75
N LEU A 177 6.57 23.03 3.27
CA LEU A 177 7.86 22.34 3.36
C LEU A 177 8.91 23.30 3.90
N ASP A 178 9.78 22.80 4.78
CA ASP A 178 10.85 23.56 5.41
C ASP A 178 12.07 22.68 5.72
N ASN A 179 13.18 23.28 6.14
CA ASN A 179 14.40 22.59 6.59
C ASN A 179 14.91 21.50 5.62
N LEU A 180 14.87 21.78 4.31
CA LEU A 180 15.30 20.84 3.28
C LEU A 180 16.80 20.60 3.37
N GLU A 181 17.18 19.34 3.47
CA GLU A 181 18.56 18.87 3.55
C GLU A 181 18.79 17.78 2.50
N ILE A 182 19.90 17.89 1.76
CA ILE A 182 20.31 16.86 0.79
C ILE A 182 21.79 16.51 1.00
N GLU A 183 22.06 15.27 1.40
CA GLU A 183 23.39 14.79 1.76
C GLU A 183 23.77 13.56 0.94
N GLU A 184 24.93 13.57 0.27
CA GLU A 184 25.49 12.40 -0.40
C GLU A 184 25.87 11.34 0.66
N VAL A 185 25.38 10.11 0.49
CA VAL A 185 25.58 9.00 1.43
C VAL A 185 25.98 7.72 0.69
N LYS A 186 26.80 6.89 1.32
CA LYS A 186 27.00 5.50 0.90
C LYS A 186 25.87 4.65 1.51
N LEU A 187 24.85 4.34 0.71
CA LEU A 187 23.74 3.52 1.16
C LEU A 187 24.21 2.12 1.59
N THR A 188 23.71 1.64 2.73
CA THR A 188 23.85 0.25 3.21
C THR A 188 22.45 -0.31 3.53
N GLY A 189 22.31 -1.64 3.59
CA GLY A 189 21.05 -2.24 4.05
C GLY A 189 20.74 -1.86 5.50
N LYS A 190 21.76 -1.79 6.37
CA LYS A 190 21.63 -1.35 7.76
C LYS A 190 20.98 0.04 7.89
N MET A 191 21.39 1.00 7.06
CA MET A 191 20.79 2.35 7.01
C MET A 191 19.32 2.36 6.57
N LEU A 192 18.86 1.34 5.83
CA LEU A 192 17.45 1.18 5.47
C LEU A 192 16.66 0.52 6.60
N ALA A 193 17.22 -0.51 7.24
CA ALA A 193 16.59 -1.18 8.38
C ALA A 193 16.41 -0.24 9.57
N ASP A 194 17.44 0.56 9.91
CA ASP A 194 17.38 1.54 11.00
C ASP A 194 16.35 2.65 10.71
N ASP A 195 16.36 3.22 9.50
CA ASP A 195 15.40 4.26 9.06
C ASP A 195 13.95 3.73 9.02
N ALA A 196 13.75 2.45 8.68
CA ALA A 196 12.44 1.81 8.74
C ALA A 196 12.02 1.44 10.18
N PHE A 197 12.96 1.13 11.07
CA PHE A 197 12.70 0.92 12.49
C PHE A 197 12.27 2.22 13.16
N GLU A 198 13.01 3.32 12.94
CA GLU A 198 12.65 4.66 13.44
C GLU A 198 11.26 5.12 12.95
N LYS A 199 10.87 4.75 11.72
CA LYS A 199 9.54 5.00 11.15
C LYS A 199 8.47 3.99 11.58
N SER A 200 8.85 2.89 12.23
CA SER A 200 7.94 1.86 12.72
C SER A 200 7.31 2.27 14.04
N THR A 201 6.28 3.10 13.92
CA THR A 201 5.37 3.50 14.99
C THR A 201 4.95 2.32 15.90
N PRO A 202 5.12 2.42 17.24
CA PRO A 202 4.54 1.47 18.18
C PRO A 202 3.02 1.40 18.02
N VAL A 203 2.48 0.19 18.11
CA VAL A 203 1.03 -0.06 18.05
C VAL A 203 0.55 -0.49 19.45
N VAL A 204 -0.56 0.09 19.89
CA VAL A 204 -1.10 -0.10 21.25
C VAL A 204 -1.74 -1.48 21.38
N ASN A 205 -1.43 -2.18 22.48
CA ASN A 205 -1.90 -3.55 22.71
C ASN A 205 -3.44 -3.65 22.82
N GLY A 206 -4.08 -2.60 23.36
CA GLY A 206 -5.52 -2.52 23.55
C GLY A 206 -6.35 -2.51 22.28
N ASP A 207 -5.79 -2.07 21.14
CA ASP A 207 -6.59 -1.74 19.96
C ASP A 207 -6.68 -2.87 18.94
N TYR A 208 -5.74 -3.82 18.95
CA TYR A 208 -5.59 -4.84 17.89
C TYR A 208 -5.57 -6.27 18.44
N THR A 209 -6.02 -7.24 17.62
CA THR A 209 -6.01 -8.65 18.00
C THR A 209 -4.58 -9.14 18.22
N LYS A 210 -4.38 -9.95 19.29
CA LYS A 210 -3.05 -10.36 19.75
C LYS A 210 -2.21 -11.08 18.67
N GLU A 211 -2.85 -11.84 17.78
CA GLU A 211 -2.20 -12.52 16.66
C GLU A 211 -1.57 -11.55 15.67
N THR A 212 -2.37 -10.62 15.12
CA THR A 212 -1.90 -9.68 14.09
C THR A 212 -0.92 -8.66 14.65
N LEU A 213 -1.13 -8.24 15.90
CA LEU A 213 -0.22 -7.35 16.61
C LEU A 213 1.15 -8.01 16.88
N ASN A 214 1.19 -9.27 17.33
CA ASN A 214 2.46 -9.98 17.53
C ASN A 214 3.22 -10.13 16.21
N ALA A 215 2.54 -10.45 15.10
CA ALA A 215 3.19 -10.55 13.80
C ALA A 215 3.82 -9.21 13.34
N TYR A 216 3.15 -8.07 13.60
CA TYR A 216 3.73 -6.75 13.34
C TYR A 216 4.94 -6.46 14.23
N LYS A 217 4.83 -6.72 15.54
CA LYS A 217 5.95 -6.55 16.49
C LYS A 217 7.17 -7.42 16.14
N ASP A 218 6.95 -8.67 15.75
CA ASP A 218 8.01 -9.59 15.33
C ASP A 218 8.72 -9.10 14.06
N ALA A 219 7.98 -8.55 13.09
CA ALA A 219 8.56 -7.96 11.89
C ALA A 219 9.38 -6.69 12.20
N VAL A 220 8.89 -5.82 13.10
CA VAL A 220 9.62 -4.62 13.53
C VAL A 220 10.86 -4.98 14.34
N ALA A 221 10.77 -5.98 15.23
CA ALA A 221 11.93 -6.49 15.97
C ALA A 221 12.99 -7.10 15.04
N ALA A 222 12.59 -7.73 13.93
CA ALA A 222 13.52 -8.25 12.93
C ALA A 222 14.37 -7.15 12.24
N LEU A 223 13.92 -5.88 12.23
CA LEU A 223 14.75 -4.76 11.75
C LEU A 223 15.89 -4.40 12.73
N LEU A 224 15.71 -4.66 14.04
CA LEU A 224 16.78 -4.49 15.03
C LEU A 224 17.82 -5.61 14.94
N GLU A 225 17.40 -6.84 14.62
CA GLU A 225 18.24 -8.04 14.64
C GLU A 225 19.18 -8.18 13.43
N VAL A 226 19.28 -7.18 12.55
CA VAL A 226 20.09 -7.26 11.32
C VAL A 226 21.57 -6.95 11.56
N ASP A 227 22.45 -7.68 10.86
CA ASP A 227 23.88 -7.41 10.81
C ASP A 227 24.19 -6.07 10.10
N ASP A 228 25.30 -5.42 10.46
CA ASP A 228 25.74 -4.15 9.87
C ASP A 228 26.05 -4.24 8.36
N ASP A 229 26.36 -5.43 7.85
CA ASP A 229 26.67 -5.71 6.44
C ASP A 229 25.49 -6.26 5.63
N ILE A 230 24.27 -6.27 6.19
CA ILE A 230 23.05 -6.68 5.47
C ILE A 230 22.91 -5.98 4.11
N SER A 231 22.54 -6.76 3.10
CA SER A 231 22.35 -6.26 1.74
C SER A 231 21.19 -5.27 1.65
N VAL A 232 21.21 -4.41 0.64
CA VAL A 232 20.12 -3.46 0.38
C VAL A 232 18.83 -4.20 0.01
N GLU A 233 18.97 -5.37 -0.61
CA GLU A 233 17.89 -6.26 -1.05
C GLU A 233 17.22 -6.95 0.14
N ASP A 234 18.00 -7.55 1.06
CA ASP A 234 17.49 -8.21 2.27
C ASP A 234 16.83 -7.19 3.22
N ALA A 235 17.44 -6.01 3.37
CA ALA A 235 16.84 -4.92 4.16
C ALA A 235 15.48 -4.47 3.59
N LYS A 236 15.35 -4.34 2.27
CA LYS A 236 14.06 -4.05 1.62
C LYS A 236 13.03 -5.14 1.84
N ALA A 237 13.42 -6.42 1.83
CA ALA A 237 12.52 -7.54 2.11
C ALA A 237 11.98 -7.50 3.55
N LEU A 238 12.79 -7.12 4.54
CA LEU A 238 12.34 -6.93 5.92
C LEU A 238 11.38 -5.74 6.06
N ILE A 239 11.66 -4.63 5.38
CA ILE A 239 10.76 -3.45 5.35
C ILE A 239 9.39 -3.84 4.76
N GLU A 240 9.37 -4.66 3.71
CA GLU A 240 8.13 -5.11 3.10
C GLU A 240 7.36 -6.11 3.99
N ALA A 241 8.07 -6.94 4.77
CA ALA A 241 7.44 -7.77 5.80
C ALA A 241 6.77 -6.92 6.89
N VAL A 242 7.40 -5.82 7.31
CA VAL A 242 6.82 -4.84 8.25
C VAL A 242 5.59 -4.17 7.66
N ASN A 243 5.63 -3.70 6.40
CA ASN A 243 4.48 -3.10 5.71
C ASN A 243 3.31 -4.10 5.58
N THR A 244 3.61 -5.35 5.22
CA THR A 244 2.63 -6.43 5.11
C THR A 244 1.96 -6.72 6.44
N ALA A 245 2.76 -6.90 7.50
CA ALA A 245 2.24 -7.18 8.84
C ALA A 245 1.43 -6.00 9.41
N LYS A 246 1.85 -4.76 9.14
CA LYS A 246 1.12 -3.54 9.50
C LYS A 246 -0.23 -3.46 8.81
N SER A 247 -0.28 -3.80 7.53
CA SER A 247 -1.52 -3.82 6.73
C SER A 247 -2.47 -4.97 7.11
N ALA A 248 -1.94 -6.01 7.76
CA ALA A 248 -2.70 -7.15 8.27
C ALA A 248 -3.26 -6.94 9.70
N LEU A 249 -2.97 -5.81 10.36
CA LEU A 249 -3.49 -5.48 11.70
C LEU A 249 -5.02 -5.47 11.73
N LYS A 250 -5.60 -6.26 12.65
CA LYS A 250 -7.06 -6.33 12.86
C LYS A 250 -7.43 -5.68 14.18
N VAL A 251 -8.33 -4.69 14.14
CA VAL A 251 -8.86 -4.01 15.34
C VAL A 251 -9.66 -4.99 16.19
N LYS A 252 -9.57 -4.89 17.52
CA LYS A 252 -10.43 -5.66 18.45
C LYS A 252 -11.88 -5.20 18.30
N ARG A 253 -12.77 -6.12 17.96
CA ARG A 253 -14.20 -5.84 17.74
C ARG A 253 -14.94 -5.91 19.07
N VAL A 254 -15.85 -4.96 19.32
CA VAL A 254 -16.71 -4.95 20.52
C VAL A 254 -18.13 -5.45 20.26
N ALA A 255 -18.54 -5.52 18.99
CA ALA A 255 -19.86 -5.96 18.53
C ALA A 255 -19.72 -6.67 17.15
N PRO A 256 -20.73 -7.45 16.72
CA PRO A 256 -20.85 -7.91 15.34
C PRO A 256 -21.20 -6.75 14.39
N ASP A 257 -20.92 -6.93 13.11
CA ASP A 257 -21.23 -5.98 12.03
C ASP A 257 -21.95 -6.68 10.86
N TRP A 258 -22.26 -5.94 9.80
CA TRP A 258 -22.96 -6.46 8.62
C TRP A 258 -22.29 -7.67 7.95
N SER A 259 -20.98 -7.86 8.08
CA SER A 259 -20.26 -9.02 7.52
C SER A 259 -20.57 -10.32 8.27
N ASP A 260 -20.96 -10.24 9.54
CA ASP A 260 -21.40 -11.39 10.34
C ASP A 260 -22.86 -11.77 10.06
N ILE A 261 -23.67 -10.87 9.48
CA ILE A 261 -25.11 -11.09 9.28
C ILE A 261 -25.36 -11.97 8.05
N GLU A 262 -26.05 -13.10 8.26
CA GLU A 262 -26.56 -14.00 7.22
C GLU A 262 -27.93 -13.51 6.73
N GLU A 263 -28.79 -13.15 7.68
CA GLU A 263 -30.15 -12.72 7.42
C GLU A 263 -30.61 -11.74 8.51
N LEU A 264 -31.30 -10.68 8.09
CA LEU A 264 -31.94 -9.71 8.96
C LEU A 264 -33.37 -9.44 8.48
N ARG A 265 -34.35 -9.60 9.37
CA ARG A 265 -35.78 -9.42 9.07
C ARG A 265 -36.45 -8.61 10.16
N ALA A 266 -37.07 -7.50 9.80
CA ALA A 266 -37.99 -6.73 10.64
C ALA A 266 -39.03 -6.02 9.76
N VAL A 267 -40.13 -5.59 10.36
CA VAL A 267 -40.96 -4.52 9.75
C VAL A 267 -40.24 -3.19 9.89
N TYR A 268 -40.30 -2.34 8.87
CA TYR A 268 -39.57 -1.08 8.85
C TYR A 268 -40.28 -0.01 8.01
N GLN A 269 -40.01 1.26 8.32
CA GLN A 269 -40.41 2.40 7.51
C GLN A 269 -39.60 2.43 6.19
N PRO A 270 -40.23 2.30 5.01
CA PRO A 270 -39.53 2.39 3.74
C PRO A 270 -39.17 3.84 3.36
N ASP A 271 -38.27 3.95 2.37
CA ASP A 271 -37.93 5.16 1.61
C ASP A 271 -37.31 6.35 2.41
N GLU A 272 -36.87 6.11 3.65
CA GLU A 272 -36.15 7.09 4.47
C GLU A 272 -34.62 6.84 4.44
N PRO A 273 -33.78 7.89 4.28
CA PRO A 273 -32.33 7.72 4.08
C PRO A 273 -31.55 7.48 5.38
N THR A 274 -32.14 7.75 6.55
CA THR A 274 -31.48 7.65 7.87
C THR A 274 -32.36 7.02 8.96
N GLU A 275 -33.61 6.68 8.64
CA GLU A 275 -34.55 6.04 9.57
C GLU A 275 -35.18 4.84 8.83
N GLY A 276 -35.75 3.89 9.56
CA GLY A 276 -36.43 2.75 8.95
C GLY A 276 -35.57 1.51 8.82
N ASN A 277 -34.69 1.42 7.81
CA ASN A 277 -33.99 0.18 7.41
C ASN A 277 -33.40 -0.60 8.62
N PRO A 278 -33.71 -1.91 8.80
CA PRO A 278 -33.22 -2.67 9.95
C PRO A 278 -31.69 -2.82 10.02
N TYR A 279 -30.98 -2.71 8.89
CA TYR A 279 -29.51 -2.75 8.89
C TYR A 279 -28.88 -1.56 9.64
N PHE A 280 -29.60 -0.44 9.79
CA PHE A 280 -29.19 0.69 10.62
C PHE A 280 -29.10 0.36 12.11
N ALA A 281 -29.61 -0.79 12.58
CA ALA A 281 -29.42 -1.23 13.97
C ALA A 281 -28.10 -1.99 14.20
N PHE A 282 -27.23 -2.09 13.19
CA PHE A 282 -25.98 -2.86 13.19
C PHE A 282 -24.87 -2.18 12.36
N ASP A 283 -24.97 -0.86 12.12
CA ASP A 283 -24.07 -0.11 11.22
C ASP A 283 -23.05 0.78 11.95
N GLU A 284 -23.04 0.74 13.28
CA GLU A 284 -22.18 1.54 14.17
C GLU A 284 -22.36 3.08 14.05
N ASN A 285 -23.42 3.55 13.37
CA ASN A 285 -23.63 4.96 13.06
C ASN A 285 -24.72 5.59 13.96
N PRO A 286 -24.38 6.49 14.90
CA PRO A 286 -25.34 7.07 15.83
C PRO A 286 -26.37 8.03 15.20
N ASN A 287 -26.29 8.27 13.88
CA ASN A 287 -27.17 9.16 13.12
C ASN A 287 -28.23 8.42 12.30
N THR A 288 -28.12 7.10 12.19
CA THR A 288 -29.10 6.22 11.54
C THR A 288 -29.91 5.46 12.60
N MET A 289 -31.09 4.92 12.26
CA MET A 289 -31.82 4.01 13.14
C MET A 289 -32.80 3.10 12.40
N TRP A 290 -32.93 1.85 12.87
CA TRP A 290 -34.11 1.05 12.56
C TRP A 290 -35.35 1.72 13.16
N HIS A 291 -36.44 1.78 12.41
CA HIS A 291 -37.74 2.27 12.88
C HIS A 291 -38.88 1.54 12.18
N THR A 292 -39.91 1.13 12.90
CA THR A 292 -41.10 0.49 12.31
C THR A 292 -41.98 1.50 11.53
N PRO A 293 -42.89 1.09 10.65
CA PRO A 293 -43.64 2.03 9.80
C PRO A 293 -44.41 3.09 10.60
N TRP A 294 -44.37 4.35 10.16
CA TRP A 294 -45.10 5.45 10.78
C TRP A 294 -46.63 5.25 10.72
N GLY A 295 -47.34 5.63 11.79
CA GLY A 295 -48.80 5.47 11.90
C GLY A 295 -49.31 4.04 12.06
N VAL A 296 -48.43 3.03 12.11
CA VAL A 296 -48.77 1.62 12.32
C VAL A 296 -48.33 1.16 13.72
N ASP A 297 -49.29 0.69 14.53
CA ASP A 297 -48.97 -0.01 15.78
C ASP A 297 -48.18 -1.27 15.45
N SER A 298 -46.93 -1.30 15.90
CA SER A 298 -45.94 -2.32 15.58
C SER A 298 -45.53 -3.13 16.82
N LEU A 299 -46.19 -2.93 17.98
CA LEU A 299 -45.86 -3.66 19.21
C LEU A 299 -46.04 -5.17 19.01
N GLY A 300 -45.13 -5.95 19.60
CA GLY A 300 -45.04 -7.39 19.39
C GLY A 300 -44.41 -7.81 18.06
N SER A 301 -44.01 -6.87 17.19
CA SER A 301 -43.23 -7.19 15.99
C SER A 301 -41.80 -7.56 16.34
N ASP A 302 -41.32 -8.64 15.72
CA ASP A 302 -39.95 -9.15 15.89
C ASP A 302 -38.98 -8.45 14.92
N LEU A 303 -37.83 -7.99 15.42
CA LEU A 303 -36.60 -7.92 14.63
C LEU A 303 -35.81 -9.20 14.87
N THR A 304 -35.58 -9.96 13.80
CA THR A 304 -34.81 -11.21 13.81
C THR A 304 -33.50 -11.04 13.06
N VAL A 305 -32.38 -11.34 13.72
CA VAL A 305 -31.05 -11.42 13.12
C VAL A 305 -30.54 -12.86 13.19
N THR A 306 -29.96 -13.36 12.10
CA THR A 306 -29.23 -14.62 12.02
C THR A 306 -27.80 -14.31 11.59
N PHE A 307 -26.82 -14.77 12.36
CA PHE A 307 -25.39 -14.58 12.06
C PHE A 307 -24.86 -15.75 11.23
N ARG A 308 -23.96 -15.52 10.27
CA ARG A 308 -23.38 -16.56 9.38
C ARG A 308 -22.67 -17.63 10.21
N ASN A 309 -21.81 -17.17 11.11
CA ASN A 309 -21.18 -17.98 12.14
C ASN A 309 -21.76 -17.60 13.51
N PRO A 310 -21.87 -18.54 14.47
CA PRO A 310 -22.27 -18.20 15.84
C PRO A 310 -21.27 -17.21 16.46
N ILE A 311 -21.76 -16.08 16.98
CA ILE A 311 -20.94 -15.06 17.65
C ILE A 311 -20.99 -15.27 19.16
N GLU A 312 -19.85 -15.31 19.85
CA GLU A 312 -19.86 -15.32 21.31
C GLU A 312 -20.16 -13.91 21.82
N ALA A 313 -21.18 -13.77 22.69
CA ALA A 313 -21.59 -12.50 23.26
C ALA A 313 -21.80 -12.62 24.78
N THR A 314 -21.41 -11.59 25.52
CA THR A 314 -21.49 -11.52 27.00
C THR A 314 -22.76 -10.84 27.50
N ARG A 315 -23.32 -9.94 26.69
CA ARG A 315 -24.53 -9.17 26.96
C ARG A 315 -25.11 -8.63 25.66
N PHE A 316 -26.34 -8.17 25.73
CA PHE A 316 -27.02 -7.42 24.67
C PHE A 316 -27.25 -5.98 25.11
N GLU A 317 -27.02 -5.04 24.20
CA GLU A 317 -27.24 -3.61 24.41
C GLU A 317 -28.25 -3.05 23.40
N TYR A 318 -29.31 -2.43 23.90
CA TYR A 318 -30.25 -1.64 23.13
C TYR A 318 -29.86 -0.16 23.23
N VAL A 319 -29.51 0.46 22.11
CA VAL A 319 -29.23 1.90 22.02
C VAL A 319 -30.49 2.62 21.49
N PRO A 320 -31.21 3.39 22.32
CA PRO A 320 -32.39 4.12 21.89
C PRO A 320 -32.02 5.36 21.08
N ARG A 321 -32.97 5.88 20.28
CA ARG A 321 -32.81 7.17 19.57
C ARG A 321 -32.33 8.29 20.48
N SER A 322 -31.37 9.08 19.99
CA SER A 322 -30.72 10.17 20.74
C SER A 322 -31.71 11.28 21.15
N SER A 323 -32.64 11.63 20.26
CA SER A 323 -33.68 12.65 20.47
C SER A 323 -35.08 12.13 20.15
N GLY A 324 -36.10 12.74 20.77
CA GLY A 324 -37.49 12.29 20.69
C GLY A 324 -37.77 11.05 21.54
N GLN A 325 -39.05 10.79 21.83
CA GLN A 325 -39.46 9.60 22.59
C GLN A 325 -39.96 8.46 21.71
N ASN A 326 -40.47 8.77 20.51
CA ASN A 326 -41.18 7.81 19.67
C ASN A 326 -40.30 6.61 19.28
N GLY A 327 -40.80 5.41 19.52
CA GLY A 327 -40.06 4.18 19.21
C GLY A 327 -39.11 3.72 20.31
N ARG A 328 -38.93 4.45 21.41
CA ARG A 328 -38.08 4.00 22.53
C ARG A 328 -38.78 2.88 23.30
N VAL A 329 -38.22 1.67 23.25
CA VAL A 329 -38.81 0.50 23.92
C VAL A 329 -38.73 0.64 25.44
N ARG A 330 -39.88 0.44 26.10
CA ARG A 330 -40.06 0.46 27.56
C ARG A 330 -40.05 -0.95 28.17
N ALA A 331 -40.66 -1.91 27.48
CA ALA A 331 -40.73 -3.30 27.89
C ALA A 331 -40.77 -4.22 26.67
N GLY A 332 -40.30 -5.46 26.82
CA GLY A 332 -40.12 -6.37 25.69
C GLY A 332 -39.41 -7.66 26.07
N SER A 333 -38.94 -8.36 25.05
CA SER A 333 -38.17 -9.59 25.18
C SER A 333 -37.04 -9.67 24.16
N LEU A 334 -35.95 -10.33 24.56
CA LEU A 334 -34.89 -10.80 23.68
C LEU A 334 -34.84 -12.33 23.78
N ARG A 335 -35.00 -13.03 22.66
CA ARG A 335 -34.79 -14.47 22.55
C ARG A 335 -33.51 -14.74 21.76
N VAL A 336 -32.59 -15.48 22.34
CA VAL A 336 -31.28 -15.80 21.78
C VAL A 336 -31.20 -17.30 21.55
N PHE A 337 -30.78 -17.73 20.38
CA PHE A 337 -30.59 -19.14 20.02
C PHE A 337 -29.09 -19.39 19.82
N ASP A 338 -28.55 -20.37 20.56
CA ASP A 338 -27.13 -20.71 20.50
C ASP A 338 -26.75 -21.54 19.25
N GLU A 339 -25.48 -21.90 19.11
CA GLU A 339 -24.96 -22.75 18.02
C GLU A 339 -25.65 -24.12 17.91
N ASN A 340 -26.28 -24.60 18.99
CA ASN A 340 -27.01 -25.87 19.08
C ASN A 340 -28.52 -25.69 18.93
N GLY A 341 -29.01 -24.46 18.70
CA GLY A 341 -30.42 -24.13 18.60
C GLY A 341 -31.17 -24.04 19.94
N LYS A 342 -30.46 -24.05 21.07
CA LYS A 342 -31.07 -23.89 22.40
C LYS A 342 -31.49 -22.43 22.60
N GLU A 343 -32.75 -22.22 23.03
CA GLU A 343 -33.27 -20.88 23.34
C GLU A 343 -32.84 -20.41 24.74
N HIS A 344 -32.39 -19.17 24.81
CA HIS A 344 -32.13 -18.37 25.99
C HIS A 344 -33.07 -17.15 25.94
N SER A 345 -34.00 -17.07 26.89
CA SER A 345 -35.13 -16.14 26.85
C SER A 345 -35.00 -15.07 27.93
N PHE A 346 -34.91 -13.80 27.53
CA PHE A 346 -34.75 -12.65 28.42
C PHE A 346 -35.97 -11.72 28.30
N SER A 347 -36.56 -11.32 29.43
CA SER A 347 -37.65 -10.34 29.48
C SER A 347 -37.20 -9.09 30.21
N PHE A 348 -37.55 -7.91 29.69
CA PHE A 348 -37.21 -6.62 30.29
C PHE A 348 -38.44 -5.71 30.38
N ARG A 349 -38.45 -4.85 31.40
CA ARG A 349 -39.53 -3.90 31.70
C ARG A 349 -38.95 -2.62 32.29
N GLU A 350 -39.75 -1.56 32.26
CA GLU A 350 -39.45 -0.27 32.92
C GLU A 350 -38.14 0.40 32.47
N TRP A 351 -37.67 0.11 31.25
CA TRP A 351 -36.58 0.89 30.65
C TRP A 351 -36.99 2.36 30.55
N ARG A 352 -36.12 3.25 31.02
CA ARG A 352 -36.40 4.69 31.10
C ARG A 352 -36.49 5.34 29.72
N ASN A 353 -37.38 6.33 29.58
CA ASN A 353 -37.46 7.22 28.41
C ASN A 353 -36.29 8.22 28.37
N ASP A 354 -35.09 7.70 28.14
CA ASP A 354 -33.86 8.45 27.92
C ASP A 354 -33.00 7.76 26.85
N ALA A 355 -32.07 8.51 26.26
CA ALA A 355 -31.16 8.03 25.21
C ALA A 355 -30.01 7.15 25.74
N LYS A 356 -29.99 6.80 27.04
CA LYS A 356 -28.93 5.96 27.59
C LYS A 356 -29.07 4.53 27.07
N THR A 357 -27.96 3.88 26.74
CA THR A 357 -27.93 2.45 26.41
C THR A 357 -28.60 1.64 27.52
N LYS A 358 -29.45 0.68 27.13
CA LYS A 358 -30.11 -0.27 28.02
C LYS A 358 -29.44 -1.63 27.84
N VAL A 359 -29.25 -2.38 28.92
CA VAL A 359 -28.39 -3.57 28.93
C VAL A 359 -29.15 -4.79 29.42
N ILE A 360 -28.96 -5.93 28.75
CA ILE A 360 -29.38 -7.26 29.18
C ILE A 360 -28.09 -8.09 29.31
N ASN A 361 -27.65 -8.33 30.54
CA ASN A 361 -26.50 -9.21 30.80
C ASN A 361 -26.91 -10.68 30.62
N PHE A 362 -25.99 -11.51 30.11
CA PHE A 362 -26.15 -12.95 30.10
C PHE A 362 -25.40 -13.54 31.31
N ASP A 363 -25.94 -14.61 31.93
CA ASP A 363 -25.31 -15.25 33.09
C ASP A 363 -23.96 -15.90 32.77
N ALA A 364 -23.76 -16.25 31.50
CA ALA A 364 -22.51 -16.70 30.90
C ALA A 364 -22.49 -16.29 29.42
N PRO A 365 -21.33 -16.24 28.74
CA PRO A 365 -21.26 -15.99 27.31
C PRO A 365 -22.12 -16.97 26.51
N ILE A 366 -22.82 -16.47 25.49
CA ILE A 366 -23.68 -17.26 24.60
C ILE A 366 -23.14 -17.14 23.17
N LYS A 367 -22.92 -18.27 22.50
CA LYS A 367 -22.62 -18.33 21.07
C LYS A 367 -23.88 -18.15 20.23
N VAL A 368 -24.31 -16.90 20.05
CA VAL A 368 -25.53 -16.52 19.34
C VAL A 368 -25.43 -16.87 17.85
N LYS A 369 -26.23 -17.84 17.38
CA LYS A 369 -26.44 -18.08 15.94
C LYS A 369 -27.63 -17.27 15.41
N LYS A 370 -28.64 -17.03 16.25
CA LYS A 370 -29.82 -16.22 15.91
C LYS A 370 -30.34 -15.48 17.13
N ALA A 371 -30.85 -14.27 16.96
CA ALA A 371 -31.55 -13.54 18.01
C ALA A 371 -32.82 -12.86 17.49
N ILE A 372 -33.78 -12.67 18.40
CA ILE A 372 -35.07 -12.05 18.14
C ILE A 372 -35.33 -11.01 19.22
N PHE A 373 -35.46 -9.75 18.83
CA PHE A 373 -35.79 -8.63 19.70
C PHE A 373 -37.23 -8.19 19.44
N THR A 374 -38.03 -8.11 20.51
CA THR A 374 -39.46 -7.80 20.45
C THR A 374 -39.80 -6.67 21.44
N GLY A 375 -40.34 -5.55 20.93
CA GLY A 375 -40.85 -4.46 21.76
C GLY A 375 -42.33 -4.64 22.09
N ASN A 376 -42.68 -4.76 23.37
CA ASN A 376 -44.06 -4.99 23.84
C ASN A 376 -44.70 -3.72 24.45
N GLU A 377 -43.89 -2.78 24.91
CA GLU A 377 -44.31 -1.42 25.28
C GLU A 377 -43.28 -0.41 24.76
N THR A 378 -43.73 0.78 24.38
CA THR A 378 -42.89 1.86 23.84
C THR A 378 -43.27 3.21 24.46
N TYR A 379 -42.45 4.24 24.24
CA TYR A 379 -42.80 5.62 24.54
C TYR A 379 -43.23 6.37 23.27
N GLY A 380 -44.28 7.19 23.37
CA GLY A 380 -44.87 7.91 22.23
C GLY A 380 -46.00 7.14 21.55
N ASP A 381 -46.80 7.86 20.78
CA ASP A 381 -47.96 7.35 20.05
C ASP A 381 -47.68 7.25 18.54
N PRO A 382 -48.23 6.25 17.81
CA PRO A 382 -48.73 4.95 18.26
C PRO A 382 -47.72 3.81 18.07
N GLY A 383 -47.42 3.03 19.11
CA GLY A 383 -46.93 1.65 18.98
C GLY A 383 -45.62 1.40 18.20
N HIS A 384 -44.83 2.45 17.95
CA HIS A 384 -43.59 2.33 17.18
C HIS A 384 -42.47 1.64 17.96
N ILE A 385 -41.55 1.01 17.24
CA ILE A 385 -40.30 0.47 17.78
C ILE A 385 -39.15 1.07 16.96
N SER A 386 -38.08 1.48 17.64
CA SER A 386 -36.86 2.00 17.02
C SER A 386 -35.61 1.61 17.80
N ALA A 387 -34.50 1.42 17.11
CA ALA A 387 -33.18 1.21 17.68
C ALA A 387 -32.13 1.91 16.82
N VAL A 388 -31.27 2.71 17.44
CA VAL A 388 -30.03 3.17 16.79
C VAL A 388 -29.11 1.97 16.67
N GLU A 389 -29.04 1.10 17.69
CA GLU A 389 -28.21 -0.11 17.66
C GLU A 389 -28.82 -1.23 18.49
N LEU A 390 -28.56 -2.47 18.07
CA LEU A 390 -28.83 -3.71 18.79
C LEU A 390 -27.53 -4.52 18.91
N ARG A 391 -26.68 -4.15 19.87
CA ARG A 391 -25.30 -4.66 19.96
C ARG A 391 -25.23 -5.96 20.77
N PHE A 392 -24.66 -7.01 20.18
CA PHE A 392 -24.28 -8.21 20.91
C PHE A 392 -22.82 -8.06 21.33
N VAL A 393 -22.57 -7.73 22.59
CA VAL A 393 -21.22 -7.31 23.01
C VAL A 393 -20.32 -8.53 23.16
N LEU A 394 -19.28 -8.58 22.34
CA LEU A 394 -18.31 -9.66 22.32
C LEU A 394 -17.52 -9.72 23.65
N PRO A 395 -16.97 -10.90 24.04
CA PRO A 395 -15.99 -10.98 25.11
C PRO A 395 -14.82 -10.03 24.86
N ALA A 396 -14.38 -9.31 25.89
CA ALA A 396 -13.17 -8.51 25.79
C ALA A 396 -11.94 -9.41 25.65
N GLU A 397 -11.15 -9.25 24.58
CA GLU A 397 -9.83 -9.87 24.48
C GLU A 397 -8.86 -9.19 25.48
N GLU A 398 -8.74 -9.78 26.67
CA GLU A 398 -7.82 -9.33 27.71
C GLU A 398 -6.36 -9.32 27.22
N ASP A 399 -5.69 -8.18 27.41
CA ASP A 399 -4.25 -8.03 27.19
C ASP A 399 -3.44 -8.72 28.28
N LYS A 400 -3.41 -10.05 28.23
CA LYS A 400 -2.54 -10.86 29.08
C LYS A 400 -1.09 -10.58 28.69
N PRO A 401 -0.22 -10.26 29.68
CA PRO A 401 1.21 -10.07 29.43
C PRO A 401 1.81 -11.31 28.75
N VAL A 402 2.95 -11.13 28.10
CA VAL A 402 3.69 -12.27 27.52
C VAL A 402 4.13 -13.19 28.66
N ASP A 403 3.99 -14.50 28.48
CA ASP A 403 4.49 -15.47 29.45
C ASP A 403 6.01 -15.57 29.34
N GLU A 404 6.71 -15.19 30.42
CA GLU A 404 8.17 -15.20 30.51
C GLU A 404 8.69 -16.38 31.34
N SER A 405 7.83 -17.29 31.80
CA SER A 405 8.18 -18.34 32.79
C SER A 405 9.35 -19.22 32.33
N ALA A 406 9.39 -19.57 31.04
CA ALA A 406 10.48 -20.34 30.45
C ALA A 406 11.80 -19.55 30.38
N LEU A 407 11.73 -18.25 30.07
CA LEU A 407 12.90 -17.37 30.02
C LEU A 407 13.48 -17.13 31.41
N ASN A 408 12.63 -16.89 32.41
CA ASN A 408 13.06 -16.66 33.77
C ASN A 408 13.71 -17.91 34.40
N ALA A 409 13.21 -19.11 34.09
CA ALA A 409 13.84 -20.37 34.51
C ALA A 409 15.23 -20.57 33.90
N GLU A 410 15.40 -20.20 32.63
CA GLU A 410 16.66 -20.34 31.91
C GLU A 410 17.69 -19.27 32.31
N ILE A 411 17.24 -18.03 32.57
CA ILE A 411 18.02 -16.98 33.25
C ILE A 411 18.53 -17.49 34.60
N GLU A 412 17.67 -18.12 35.41
CA GLU A 412 18.07 -18.68 36.71
C GLU A 412 19.11 -19.80 36.56
N ARG A 413 19.01 -20.65 35.52
CA ARG A 413 20.01 -21.68 35.21
C ARG A 413 21.35 -21.04 34.85
N VAL A 414 21.39 -20.12 33.89
CA VAL A 414 22.64 -19.49 33.41
C VAL A 414 23.28 -18.63 34.50
N SER A 415 22.50 -17.97 35.36
CA SER A 415 23.01 -17.15 36.47
C SER A 415 23.90 -17.91 37.47
N LYS A 416 23.77 -19.25 37.54
CA LYS A 416 24.55 -20.14 38.41
C LYS A 416 25.91 -20.54 37.81
N ILE A 417 26.15 -20.23 36.54
CA ILE A 417 27.40 -20.58 35.83
C ILE A 417 28.45 -19.50 36.10
N ASP A 418 29.49 -19.83 36.86
CA ASP A 418 30.59 -18.91 37.20
C ASP A 418 31.64 -18.79 36.06
N ARG A 419 31.17 -18.61 34.82
CA ARG A 419 32.00 -18.42 33.63
C ARG A 419 31.79 -17.00 33.10
N LYS A 420 32.87 -16.33 32.69
CA LYS A 420 32.85 -14.89 32.35
C LYS A 420 31.92 -14.59 31.17
N ASP A 421 32.07 -15.35 30.09
CA ASP A 421 31.23 -15.32 28.89
C ASP A 421 29.76 -15.62 29.20
N ALA A 422 29.46 -16.57 30.09
CA ALA A 422 28.09 -16.88 30.49
C ALA A 422 27.41 -15.69 31.19
N LYS A 423 28.14 -14.96 32.03
CA LYS A 423 27.65 -13.73 32.69
C LYS A 423 27.50 -12.57 31.71
N GLU A 424 28.44 -12.40 30.78
CA GLU A 424 28.38 -11.36 29.75
C GLU A 424 27.21 -11.61 28.79
N TYR A 425 26.98 -12.86 28.37
CA TYR A 425 25.84 -13.26 27.55
C TYR A 425 24.50 -13.07 28.28
N LEU A 426 24.40 -13.48 29.54
CA LEU A 426 23.19 -13.29 30.34
C LEU A 426 22.82 -11.81 30.47
N ALA A 427 23.79 -10.94 30.77
CA ALA A 427 23.57 -9.51 30.85
C ALA A 427 23.13 -8.90 29.50
N ALA A 428 23.66 -9.39 28.38
CA ALA A 428 23.24 -8.97 27.04
C ALA A 428 21.79 -9.41 26.72
N VAL A 429 21.40 -10.63 27.11
CA VAL A 429 20.02 -11.14 26.96
C VAL A 429 19.04 -10.33 27.82
N GLU A 430 19.37 -10.02 29.08
CA GLU A 430 18.55 -9.17 29.95
C GLU A 430 18.40 -7.75 29.39
N ALA A 431 19.48 -7.17 28.87
CA ALA A 431 19.46 -5.84 28.25
C ALA A 431 18.63 -5.81 26.95
N TYR A 432 18.73 -6.84 26.11
CA TYR A 432 17.94 -6.93 24.87
C TYR A 432 16.45 -7.16 25.16
N LYS A 433 16.11 -8.07 26.08
CA LYS A 433 14.74 -8.26 26.58
C LYS A 433 14.14 -6.93 27.06
N LYS A 434 14.91 -6.15 27.83
CA LYS A 434 14.47 -4.83 28.30
C LYS A 434 14.24 -3.87 27.14
N GLY A 435 15.16 -3.80 26.17
CA GLY A 435 14.98 -2.96 24.96
C GLY A 435 13.71 -3.29 24.18
N LEU A 436 13.39 -4.58 24.02
CA LEU A 436 12.13 -5.01 23.39
C LEU A 436 10.90 -4.63 24.23
N ALA A 437 10.97 -4.74 25.56
CA ALA A 437 9.87 -4.32 26.44
C ALA A 437 9.64 -2.80 26.41
N ASP A 438 10.72 -2.00 26.50
CA ASP A 438 10.69 -0.53 26.47
C ASP A 438 10.10 0.00 25.15
N GLN A 439 10.32 -0.73 24.03
CA GLN A 439 9.75 -0.41 22.69
C GLN A 439 8.37 -1.07 22.42
N ASN A 440 7.77 -1.76 23.40
CA ASN A 440 6.55 -2.57 23.25
C ASN A 440 6.63 -3.67 22.15
N LEU A 441 7.83 -4.17 21.85
CA LEU A 441 8.10 -5.23 20.86
C LEU A 441 8.20 -6.64 21.45
N LEU A 442 7.99 -6.80 22.75
CA LEU A 442 8.04 -8.12 23.39
C LEU A 442 6.87 -9.01 22.95
N THR A 443 7.17 -10.18 22.38
CA THR A 443 6.23 -11.19 21.89
C THR A 443 6.59 -12.59 22.40
N PRO A 444 5.68 -13.59 22.28
CA PRO A 444 6.03 -14.99 22.55
C PRO A 444 7.19 -15.51 21.69
N ASN A 445 7.31 -15.04 20.45
CA ASN A 445 8.41 -15.43 19.54
C ASN A 445 9.75 -14.83 19.99
N ALA A 446 9.78 -13.57 20.41
CA ALA A 446 10.96 -12.95 21.00
C ALA A 446 11.42 -13.68 22.28
N ILE A 447 10.48 -14.03 23.17
CA ILE A 447 10.78 -14.84 24.36
C ILE A 447 11.34 -16.21 23.97
N ALA A 448 10.76 -16.88 22.97
CA ALA A 448 11.26 -18.18 22.49
C ALA A 448 12.69 -18.08 21.94
N LYS A 449 13.02 -17.05 21.14
CA LYS A 449 14.40 -16.81 20.66
C LYS A 449 15.39 -16.67 21.83
N LEU A 450 15.04 -15.87 22.84
CA LEU A 450 15.90 -15.65 24.02
C LEU A 450 16.11 -16.93 24.84
N VAL A 451 15.06 -17.76 24.98
CA VAL A 451 15.14 -19.09 25.61
C VAL A 451 16.08 -20.01 24.85
N GLU A 452 15.97 -20.09 23.51
CA GLU A 452 16.87 -20.93 22.72
C GLU A 452 18.33 -20.46 22.79
N GLY A 453 18.59 -19.15 22.75
CA GLY A 453 19.94 -18.61 22.91
C GLY A 453 20.60 -18.97 24.25
N LEU A 454 19.89 -18.79 25.36
CA LEU A 454 20.43 -19.13 26.69
C LEU A 454 20.69 -20.65 26.86
N LYS A 455 19.93 -21.53 26.18
CA LYS A 455 20.16 -22.98 26.21
C LYS A 455 21.51 -23.39 25.62
N GLU A 456 22.11 -22.58 24.75
CA GLU A 456 23.43 -22.86 24.20
C GLU A 456 24.55 -22.71 25.25
N VAL A 457 24.29 -22.00 26.36
CA VAL A 457 25.23 -21.82 27.46
C VAL A 457 25.35 -23.10 28.31
N LYS A 458 26.23 -24.01 27.87
CA LYS A 458 26.59 -25.24 28.59
C LYS A 458 27.29 -24.97 29.92
N GLU A 459 27.12 -25.86 30.89
CA GLU A 459 27.74 -25.75 32.23
C GLU A 459 29.23 -26.11 32.26
N THR A 460 29.70 -26.96 31.33
CA THR A 460 31.09 -27.46 31.28
C THR A 460 31.78 -27.11 29.96
N VAL A 461 33.09 -26.86 30.03
CA VAL A 461 33.97 -26.80 28.86
C VAL A 461 34.40 -28.23 28.52
N ASP A 462 34.19 -28.69 27.29
CA ASP A 462 34.76 -29.95 26.79
C ASP A 462 36.30 -29.80 26.67
N PRO A 463 37.13 -30.59 27.39
CA PRO A 463 38.57 -30.40 27.39
C PRO A 463 39.30 -31.47 26.56
N THR A 464 39.64 -31.14 25.31
CA THR A 464 40.74 -31.79 24.58
C THR A 464 41.57 -30.76 23.82
N PRO A 465 42.75 -30.36 24.34
CA PRO A 465 43.77 -29.71 23.55
C PRO A 465 44.54 -30.76 22.73
N ASP A 466 44.66 -30.54 21.42
CA ASP A 466 45.64 -31.24 20.59
C ASP A 466 47.08 -30.89 21.07
N PRO A 467 48.05 -31.82 20.99
CA PRO A 467 49.41 -31.54 21.45
C PRO A 467 50.14 -30.58 20.49
N THR A 468 50.90 -29.66 21.08
CA THR A 468 51.65 -28.58 20.42
C THR A 468 52.68 -29.03 19.38
N PRO A 469 52.93 -28.24 18.32
CA PRO A 469 54.04 -28.42 17.40
C PRO A 469 55.37 -27.90 17.98
N ASP A 470 56.49 -28.50 17.58
CA ASP A 470 57.88 -28.11 17.96
C ASP A 470 58.68 -27.71 16.68
N PRO A 471 59.69 -26.80 16.73
CA PRO A 471 60.11 -26.01 15.55
C PRO A 471 61.48 -26.38 14.90
N GLU A 472 61.63 -26.04 13.60
CA GLU A 472 62.87 -25.86 12.78
C GLU A 472 63.89 -27.04 12.72
N LYS A 473 64.60 -27.43 11.64
CA LYS A 473 65.06 -26.84 10.34
C LYS A 473 65.70 -27.99 9.46
N PRO A 474 66.44 -27.75 8.36
CA PRO A 474 66.09 -27.39 6.97
C PRO A 474 66.14 -28.55 5.90
N THR A 475 65.70 -28.21 4.67
CA THR A 475 65.86 -28.84 3.32
C THR A 475 67.24 -29.43 2.95
N PRO A 476 67.39 -30.38 1.96
CA PRO A 476 66.79 -30.30 0.60
C PRO A 476 66.37 -31.58 -0.18
N ASP A 477 65.71 -31.31 -1.32
CA ASP A 477 65.36 -32.15 -2.50
C ASP A 477 66.63 -32.63 -3.28
N PRO A 478 66.60 -33.44 -4.40
CA PRO A 478 65.44 -33.99 -5.15
C PRO A 478 65.55 -35.47 -5.65
N GLU A 479 64.49 -36.01 -6.29
CA GLU A 479 64.48 -36.72 -7.61
C GLU A 479 63.27 -37.67 -7.86
N LYS A 480 63.00 -37.95 -9.15
CA LYS A 480 61.88 -38.70 -9.79
C LYS A 480 62.52 -39.62 -10.88
N PRO A 481 61.99 -40.76 -11.44
CA PRO A 481 60.59 -41.23 -11.58
C PRO A 481 60.25 -42.74 -11.28
N THR A 482 58.94 -43.04 -11.37
CA THR A 482 58.19 -44.27 -11.78
C THR A 482 58.93 -45.36 -12.60
N PRO A 483 58.54 -46.68 -12.57
CA PRO A 483 57.17 -47.14 -12.89
C PRO A 483 56.57 -48.41 -12.21
N ASP A 484 55.27 -48.61 -12.48
CA ASP A 484 54.37 -49.76 -12.24
C ASP A 484 54.77 -50.99 -13.12
N PRO A 485 54.35 -52.26 -12.86
CA PRO A 485 52.97 -52.67 -13.17
C PRO A 485 52.33 -53.85 -12.37
N GLU A 486 51.04 -54.05 -12.67
CA GLU A 486 50.23 -55.31 -12.71
C GLU A 486 49.28 -55.72 -11.55
N LYS A 487 48.07 -56.09 -11.96
CA LYS A 487 46.77 -56.23 -11.26
C LYS A 487 46.15 -57.60 -11.67
N PRO A 488 45.42 -58.37 -10.81
CA PRO A 488 43.92 -58.36 -10.87
C PRO A 488 43.10 -58.70 -9.59
N THR A 489 42.15 -57.80 -9.25
CA THR A 489 40.65 -57.93 -9.07
C THR A 489 39.98 -59.26 -8.63
N PRO A 490 38.68 -59.28 -8.19
CA PRO A 490 37.66 -58.21 -7.97
C PRO A 490 37.12 -58.18 -6.50
N GLU A 491 36.13 -57.40 -6.03
CA GLU A 491 34.70 -57.14 -6.42
C GLU A 491 34.06 -56.24 -5.29
N PRO A 492 32.80 -55.70 -5.36
CA PRO A 492 32.11 -54.89 -6.37
C PRO A 492 31.84 -53.41 -5.93
N GLU A 493 31.17 -52.68 -6.82
CA GLU A 493 30.94 -51.24 -6.97
C GLU A 493 30.25 -50.44 -5.82
N LYS A 494 30.65 -49.17 -5.68
CA LYS A 494 29.86 -48.05 -5.12
C LYS A 494 29.95 -46.86 -6.11
N PRO A 495 28.86 -46.12 -6.41
CA PRO A 495 28.80 -45.27 -7.60
C PRO A 495 29.63 -43.98 -7.54
N THR A 496 30.12 -43.59 -8.71
CA THR A 496 30.85 -42.35 -9.01
C THR A 496 29.94 -41.11 -9.00
N PRO A 497 30.39 -39.97 -8.48
CA PRO A 497 29.85 -38.65 -8.81
C PRO A 497 30.68 -37.97 -9.91
N ASP A 498 30.77 -38.59 -11.09
CA ASP A 498 31.05 -37.86 -12.33
C ASP A 498 29.69 -37.44 -12.93
N GLN A 499 29.07 -36.44 -12.29
CA GLN A 499 28.07 -35.62 -12.97
C GLN A 499 28.74 -34.27 -13.28
N PRO A 500 28.69 -33.79 -14.53
CA PRO A 500 29.00 -32.38 -14.77
C PRO A 500 28.05 -31.56 -13.91
N ALA A 501 28.57 -30.54 -13.21
CA ALA A 501 27.73 -29.61 -12.48
C ALA A 501 26.66 -29.08 -13.45
N VAL A 502 25.39 -29.28 -13.10
CA VAL A 502 24.27 -28.86 -13.95
C VAL A 502 24.23 -27.34 -13.92
N GLU A 503 24.91 -26.73 -14.90
CA GLU A 503 24.94 -25.31 -15.12
C GLU A 503 23.53 -24.87 -15.53
N LEU A 504 22.76 -24.42 -14.53
CA LEU A 504 21.39 -23.96 -14.71
C LEU A 504 21.38 -22.77 -15.70
N PRO A 505 20.34 -22.65 -16.53
CA PRO A 505 20.21 -21.50 -17.42
C PRO A 505 20.19 -20.19 -16.64
N LEU A 506 20.86 -19.17 -17.15
CA LEU A 506 20.93 -17.84 -16.56
C LEU A 506 19.54 -17.21 -16.41
N TYR A 507 18.61 -17.52 -17.32
CA TYR A 507 17.20 -17.12 -17.23
C TYR A 507 16.41 -17.87 -16.14
N GLU A 508 16.95 -18.93 -15.53
CA GLU A 508 16.36 -19.57 -14.33
C GLU A 508 16.99 -19.08 -13.02
N THR A 509 18.18 -18.47 -13.06
CA THR A 509 18.94 -18.09 -11.86
C THR A 509 19.05 -16.58 -11.65
N ASP A 510 19.55 -15.85 -12.65
CA ASP A 510 19.75 -14.40 -12.64
C ASP A 510 18.80 -13.67 -13.62
N GLY A 511 17.74 -14.36 -14.05
CA GLY A 511 16.84 -13.93 -15.09
C GLY A 511 15.98 -12.74 -14.68
N VAL A 512 15.93 -11.68 -15.49
CA VAL A 512 15.10 -10.50 -15.19
C VAL A 512 13.72 -10.64 -15.81
N LYS A 513 12.67 -10.56 -14.98
CA LYS A 513 11.24 -10.67 -15.36
C LYS A 513 10.92 -11.85 -16.28
N VAL A 514 11.48 -13.01 -15.95
CA VAL A 514 11.20 -14.27 -16.61
C VAL A 514 10.54 -15.24 -15.63
N THR A 515 9.50 -15.93 -16.10
CA THR A 515 8.82 -17.01 -15.37
C THR A 515 8.91 -18.28 -16.19
N VAL A 516 9.44 -19.36 -15.61
CA VAL A 516 9.62 -20.63 -16.32
C VAL A 516 8.60 -21.66 -15.82
N ASP A 517 7.67 -22.04 -16.70
CA ASP A 517 6.78 -23.17 -16.51
C ASP A 517 7.54 -24.46 -16.89
N LYS A 518 8.09 -25.13 -15.87
CA LYS A 518 8.89 -26.35 -16.03
C LYS A 518 8.05 -27.57 -16.44
N GLU A 519 6.74 -27.55 -16.23
CA GLU A 519 5.84 -28.64 -16.65
C GLU A 519 5.49 -28.54 -18.13
N LYS A 520 5.25 -27.32 -18.63
CA LYS A 520 4.97 -27.06 -20.06
C LYS A 520 6.24 -26.86 -20.89
N GLY A 521 7.39 -26.63 -20.26
CA GLY A 521 8.66 -26.35 -20.93
C GLY A 521 8.64 -25.01 -21.67
N ILE A 522 8.03 -23.98 -21.07
CA ILE A 522 7.89 -22.64 -21.65
C ILE A 522 8.44 -21.60 -20.66
N ALA A 523 9.28 -20.69 -21.14
CA ALA A 523 9.64 -19.49 -20.41
C ALA A 523 8.86 -18.29 -20.97
N ARG A 524 8.27 -17.52 -20.06
CA ARG A 524 7.56 -16.27 -20.33
C ARG A 524 8.43 -15.12 -19.85
N PHE A 525 8.88 -14.29 -20.78
CA PHE A 525 9.66 -13.08 -20.51
C PHE A 525 8.77 -11.85 -20.63
N GLU A 526 9.01 -10.86 -19.77
CA GLU A 526 8.53 -9.50 -19.93
C GLU A 526 9.73 -8.58 -20.20
N ASP A 527 9.45 -7.39 -20.72
CA ASP A 527 10.45 -6.36 -20.96
C ASP A 527 11.19 -5.95 -19.67
N GLU A 528 12.53 -5.96 -19.70
CA GLU A 528 13.40 -5.85 -18.53
C GLU A 528 13.10 -4.59 -17.70
N ASN A 529 13.01 -3.44 -18.38
CA ASN A 529 12.67 -2.15 -17.77
C ASN A 529 11.16 -2.03 -17.43
N GLY A 530 10.30 -2.86 -18.04
CA GLY A 530 8.83 -2.82 -17.91
C GLY A 530 8.16 -1.61 -18.56
N ASP A 531 8.85 -0.93 -19.48
CA ASP A 531 8.37 0.30 -20.12
C ASP A 531 7.61 0.05 -21.43
N THR A 532 7.70 -1.16 -21.98
CA THR A 532 6.72 -1.73 -22.91
C THR A 532 5.88 -2.85 -22.27
N PRO A 533 4.58 -2.97 -22.63
CA PRO A 533 3.70 -4.04 -22.15
C PRO A 533 3.84 -5.34 -22.99
N VAL A 534 5.04 -5.61 -23.50
CA VAL A 534 5.31 -6.75 -24.39
C VAL A 534 5.73 -7.97 -23.58
N VAL A 535 5.04 -9.08 -23.83
CA VAL A 535 5.25 -10.38 -23.21
C VAL A 535 5.66 -11.37 -24.30
N VAL A 536 6.69 -12.17 -24.03
CA VAL A 536 7.22 -13.15 -24.99
C VAL A 536 7.25 -14.54 -24.37
N GLU A 537 6.54 -15.50 -24.98
CA GLU A 537 6.54 -16.90 -24.56
C GLU A 537 7.37 -17.76 -25.53
N VAL A 538 8.40 -18.43 -25.03
CA VAL A 538 9.32 -19.28 -25.81
C VAL A 538 9.47 -20.66 -25.16
N PRO A 539 9.38 -21.76 -25.93
CA PRO A 539 9.77 -23.08 -25.43
C PRO A 539 11.23 -23.10 -24.94
N THR A 540 11.48 -23.57 -23.72
CA THR A 540 12.81 -23.51 -23.07
C THR A 540 13.92 -24.21 -23.86
N LYS A 541 13.57 -25.25 -24.63
CA LYS A 541 14.46 -25.96 -25.57
C LYS A 541 15.05 -25.09 -26.70
N LEU A 542 14.51 -23.89 -26.93
CA LEU A 542 14.99 -22.94 -27.95
C LEU A 542 15.86 -21.81 -27.35
N LEU A 543 15.97 -21.75 -26.01
CA LEU A 543 16.67 -20.68 -25.31
C LEU A 543 18.10 -21.10 -24.98
N ASP A 544 19.06 -20.28 -25.41
CA ASP A 544 20.44 -20.41 -24.98
C ASP A 544 20.55 -20.16 -23.46
N LYS A 545 21.35 -20.98 -22.78
CA LYS A 545 21.54 -20.90 -21.32
C LYS A 545 22.14 -19.56 -20.85
N ASN A 546 22.74 -18.76 -21.72
CA ASN A 546 23.34 -17.47 -21.39
C ASN A 546 22.36 -16.29 -21.47
N ILE A 547 21.12 -16.51 -21.93
CA ILE A 547 20.09 -15.46 -21.97
C ILE A 547 19.76 -15.02 -20.54
N LYS A 548 19.84 -13.70 -20.28
CA LYS A 548 19.49 -13.11 -18.98
C LYS A 548 18.13 -12.43 -18.97
N MET A 549 17.79 -11.73 -20.05
CA MET A 549 16.64 -10.82 -20.07
C MET A 549 16.13 -10.60 -21.50
N LEU A 550 14.89 -10.13 -21.58
CA LEU A 550 14.29 -9.61 -22.80
C LEU A 550 14.40 -8.08 -22.81
N LYS A 551 14.88 -7.51 -23.90
CA LYS A 551 14.88 -6.08 -24.15
C LYS A 551 13.90 -5.77 -25.27
N VAL A 552 13.00 -4.82 -25.04
CA VAL A 552 12.05 -4.35 -26.06
C VAL A 552 12.18 -2.84 -26.25
N GLU A 553 12.12 -2.37 -27.49
CA GLU A 553 12.13 -0.93 -27.80
C GLU A 553 10.92 -0.58 -28.67
N LYS A 554 10.12 0.42 -28.26
CA LYS A 554 9.01 0.92 -29.06
C LYS A 554 9.52 1.78 -30.23
N VAL A 555 9.22 1.36 -31.46
CA VAL A 555 9.61 2.08 -32.67
C VAL A 555 8.55 3.12 -33.04
N ASN A 556 8.98 4.38 -33.10
CA ASN A 556 8.15 5.53 -33.51
C ASN A 556 8.54 6.11 -34.88
N GLU A 557 9.49 5.47 -35.57
CA GLU A 557 9.98 5.86 -36.90
C GLU A 557 9.04 5.38 -38.03
N THR A 558 9.09 6.03 -39.19
CA THR A 558 8.32 5.67 -40.39
C THR A 558 8.78 4.33 -40.97
N ILE A 559 7.89 3.34 -41.01
CA ILE A 559 8.15 2.01 -41.58
C ILE A 559 7.76 1.99 -43.06
N LYS A 560 8.71 1.60 -43.92
CA LYS A 560 8.50 1.48 -45.37
C LYS A 560 7.58 0.32 -45.70
N GLY A 561 6.54 0.58 -46.49
CA GLY A 561 5.45 -0.34 -46.79
C GLY A 561 4.21 -0.20 -45.88
N LEU A 562 4.25 0.65 -44.85
CA LEU A 562 3.12 0.99 -43.97
C LEU A 562 2.73 2.47 -44.05
N GLU A 563 3.16 3.19 -45.09
CA GLU A 563 2.92 4.63 -45.25
C GLU A 563 1.42 4.97 -45.27
N GLY A 564 1.03 5.98 -44.48
CA GLY A 564 -0.37 6.40 -44.35
C GLY A 564 -1.26 5.47 -43.50
N LYS A 565 -0.72 4.36 -42.96
CA LYS A 565 -1.39 3.57 -41.93
C LYS A 565 -0.93 4.00 -40.53
N GLU A 566 -1.83 3.90 -39.57
CA GLU A 566 -1.48 3.94 -38.15
C GLU A 566 -1.02 2.55 -37.69
N TYR A 567 0.11 2.49 -36.97
CA TYR A 567 0.67 1.25 -36.46
C TYR A 567 1.35 1.41 -35.10
N GLN A 568 1.55 0.27 -34.44
CA GLN A 568 2.29 0.12 -33.20
C GLN A 568 3.40 -0.92 -33.44
N GLY A 569 4.66 -0.57 -33.19
CA GLY A 569 5.80 -1.44 -33.47
C GLY A 569 6.80 -1.55 -32.32
N TYR A 570 7.40 -2.74 -32.21
CA TYR A 570 8.35 -3.11 -31.15
C TYR A 570 9.53 -3.89 -31.74
N GLU A 571 10.75 -3.42 -31.47
CA GLU A 571 12.01 -4.12 -31.69
C GLU A 571 12.24 -5.06 -30.50
N ILE A 572 12.39 -6.36 -30.73
CA ILE A 572 12.43 -7.37 -29.66
C ILE A 572 13.77 -8.11 -29.73
N THR A 573 14.54 -8.10 -28.64
CA THR A 573 15.88 -8.71 -28.58
C THR A 573 16.13 -9.40 -27.24
N PHE A 574 16.57 -10.66 -27.27
CA PHE A 574 17.12 -11.33 -26.08
C PHE A 574 18.59 -10.93 -25.88
N VAL A 575 19.03 -10.73 -24.64
CA VAL A 575 20.44 -10.40 -24.35
C VAL A 575 21.05 -11.24 -23.24
N ASP A 576 22.37 -11.41 -23.31
CA ASP A 576 23.18 -12.08 -22.28
C ASP A 576 23.51 -11.15 -21.09
N LYS A 577 24.26 -11.69 -20.10
CA LYS A 577 24.74 -10.93 -18.94
C LYS A 577 25.61 -9.71 -19.28
N ASP A 578 26.22 -9.67 -20.46
CA ASP A 578 27.10 -8.60 -20.93
C ASP A 578 26.35 -7.61 -21.87
N GLY A 579 25.03 -7.78 -22.01
CA GLY A 579 24.16 -6.94 -22.85
C GLY A 579 24.25 -7.23 -24.36
N LYS A 580 24.86 -8.35 -24.77
CA LYS A 580 24.97 -8.71 -26.20
C LYS A 580 23.71 -9.45 -26.66
N ALA A 581 23.29 -9.17 -27.88
CA ALA A 581 22.14 -9.85 -28.50
C ALA A 581 22.38 -11.35 -28.67
N VAL A 582 21.45 -12.16 -28.15
CA VAL A 582 21.42 -13.61 -28.30
C VAL A 582 20.30 -13.97 -29.26
N ARG A 583 20.63 -14.75 -30.30
CA ARG A 583 19.69 -15.16 -31.33
C ARG A 583 18.84 -16.33 -30.84
N VAL A 584 17.51 -16.19 -30.89
CA VAL A 584 16.54 -17.24 -30.60
C VAL A 584 15.71 -17.50 -31.86
N GLU A 585 15.59 -18.75 -32.26
CA GLU A 585 14.87 -19.19 -33.46
C GLU A 585 13.90 -20.33 -33.15
N GLY A 586 12.79 -20.38 -33.89
CA GLY A 586 11.70 -21.34 -33.71
C GLY A 586 10.41 -20.68 -33.19
N ASP A 587 9.34 -21.45 -33.14
CA ASP A 587 7.99 -20.92 -32.88
C ASP A 587 7.85 -20.37 -31.45
N ALA A 588 7.47 -19.10 -31.36
CA ALA A 588 7.24 -18.36 -30.13
C ALA A 588 6.04 -17.41 -30.27
N LYS A 589 5.57 -16.89 -29.14
CA LYS A 589 4.46 -15.93 -29.09
C LYS A 589 4.93 -14.59 -28.56
N VAL A 590 4.47 -13.52 -29.19
CA VAL A 590 4.66 -12.13 -28.73
C VAL A 590 3.29 -11.52 -28.48
N THR A 591 3.02 -11.07 -27.27
CA THR A 591 1.70 -10.60 -26.84
C THR A 591 1.78 -9.18 -26.26
N PHE A 592 0.88 -8.29 -26.67
CA PHE A 592 0.78 -6.93 -26.13
C PHE A 592 -0.61 -6.30 -26.34
N PRO A 593 -1.01 -5.31 -25.51
CA PRO A 593 -2.24 -4.56 -25.69
C PRO A 593 -2.20 -3.63 -26.92
N VAL A 594 -3.37 -3.42 -27.52
CA VAL A 594 -3.62 -2.52 -28.65
C VAL A 594 -4.88 -1.68 -28.40
N ASP A 595 -4.88 -0.41 -28.77
CA ASP A 595 -6.03 0.47 -28.49
C ASP A 595 -7.19 0.30 -29.49
N LYS A 596 -6.90 -0.23 -30.68
CA LYS A 596 -7.76 -0.30 -31.86
C LYS A 596 -7.80 -1.72 -32.45
N GLU A 597 -8.83 -2.00 -33.24
CA GLU A 597 -8.95 -3.30 -33.92
C GLU A 597 -7.83 -3.47 -34.98
N VAL A 598 -7.16 -4.62 -34.95
CA VAL A 598 -6.02 -4.92 -35.81
C VAL A 598 -6.46 -5.26 -37.24
N ASP A 599 -5.80 -4.65 -38.22
CA ASP A 599 -5.93 -4.91 -39.67
C ASP A 599 -4.86 -5.92 -40.15
N GLY A 600 -3.66 -5.88 -39.58
CA GLY A 600 -2.56 -6.77 -39.95
C GLY A 600 -1.35 -6.64 -39.03
N ALA A 601 -0.55 -7.71 -38.96
CA ALA A 601 0.76 -7.73 -38.31
C ALA A 601 1.85 -8.06 -39.34
N TYR A 602 3.05 -7.49 -39.14
CA TYR A 602 4.13 -7.50 -40.11
C TYR A 602 5.48 -7.68 -39.43
N PHE A 603 6.36 -8.46 -40.05
CA PHE A 603 7.78 -8.49 -39.74
C PHE A 603 8.49 -7.42 -40.56
N VAL A 604 9.36 -6.66 -39.92
CA VAL A 604 10.07 -5.50 -40.48
C VAL A 604 11.56 -5.68 -40.22
N SER A 605 12.41 -5.36 -41.19
CA SER A 605 13.86 -5.38 -40.99
C SER A 605 14.28 -4.26 -40.03
N SER A 606 14.97 -4.62 -38.95
CA SER A 606 15.55 -3.69 -37.96
C SER A 606 16.45 -2.62 -38.61
N ASP A 607 17.24 -3.01 -39.61
CA ASP A 607 18.21 -2.12 -40.27
C ASP A 607 17.58 -1.19 -41.31
N THR A 608 16.72 -1.74 -42.19
CA THR A 608 16.18 -0.98 -43.34
C THR A 608 14.83 -0.33 -43.09
N LYS A 609 14.19 -0.66 -41.95
CA LYS A 609 12.81 -0.33 -41.54
C LYS A 609 11.79 -0.62 -42.64
N GLU A 610 11.94 -1.76 -43.30
CA GLU A 610 11.14 -2.21 -44.44
C GLU A 610 10.35 -3.47 -44.09
N VAL A 611 9.05 -3.49 -44.37
CA VAL A 611 8.21 -4.69 -44.23
C VAL A 611 8.78 -5.82 -45.09
N LYS A 612 9.02 -6.98 -44.48
CA LYS A 612 9.53 -8.19 -45.16
C LYS A 612 8.43 -9.20 -45.43
N GLU A 613 7.56 -9.45 -44.45
CA GLU A 613 6.45 -10.40 -44.59
C GLU A 613 5.29 -10.06 -43.64
N LYS A 614 4.13 -10.67 -43.91
CA LYS A 614 2.97 -10.61 -43.01
C LYS A 614 3.07 -11.72 -41.97
N VAL A 615 2.78 -11.40 -40.72
CA VAL A 615 2.86 -12.29 -39.57
C VAL A 615 1.45 -12.73 -39.17
N GLU A 616 1.29 -13.99 -38.77
CA GLU A 616 0.03 -14.49 -38.22
C GLU A 616 -0.21 -13.92 -36.82
N PHE A 617 -1.43 -13.44 -36.59
CA PHE A 617 -1.84 -12.87 -35.31
C PHE A 617 -3.23 -13.34 -34.92
N SER A 618 -3.51 -13.30 -33.62
CA SER A 618 -4.83 -13.49 -33.05
C SER A 618 -5.18 -12.35 -32.10
N ASN A 619 -6.45 -11.98 -32.07
CA ASN A 619 -6.98 -11.00 -31.11
C ASN A 619 -7.51 -11.77 -29.89
N GLY A 620 -6.98 -11.46 -28.72
CA GLY A 620 -7.46 -11.96 -27.44
C GLY A 620 -8.51 -11.05 -26.80
N GLU A 621 -8.96 -11.45 -25.61
CA GLU A 621 -9.83 -10.63 -24.77
C GLU A 621 -9.12 -9.32 -24.33
N ASN A 622 -9.89 -8.32 -23.89
CA ASN A 622 -9.38 -7.04 -23.38
C ASN A 622 -8.43 -6.26 -24.34
N LYS A 623 -8.66 -6.38 -25.66
CA LYS A 623 -7.86 -5.74 -26.72
C LYS A 623 -6.37 -6.10 -26.69
N VAL A 624 -6.05 -7.36 -26.44
CA VAL A 624 -4.68 -7.88 -26.55
C VAL A 624 -4.48 -8.51 -27.92
N VAL A 625 -3.33 -8.30 -28.55
CA VAL A 625 -2.92 -9.02 -29.78
C VAL A 625 -1.78 -9.99 -29.45
N THR A 626 -1.82 -11.19 -30.02
CA THR A 626 -0.74 -12.18 -29.96
C THR A 626 -0.26 -12.49 -31.36
N LEU A 627 1.04 -12.31 -31.60
CA LEU A 627 1.74 -12.65 -32.84
C LEU A 627 2.42 -14.02 -32.69
N ASN A 628 2.30 -14.87 -33.70
CA ASN A 628 3.09 -16.10 -33.80
C ASN A 628 4.36 -15.80 -34.61
N VAL A 629 5.53 -15.87 -33.98
CA VAL A 629 6.83 -15.49 -34.58
C VAL A 629 7.80 -16.67 -34.61
N LYS A 630 8.78 -16.63 -35.52
CA LYS A 630 9.82 -17.67 -35.67
C LYS A 630 11.25 -17.21 -35.33
N HIS A 631 11.40 -15.92 -35.03
CA HIS A 631 12.64 -15.25 -34.63
C HIS A 631 12.27 -13.91 -33.96
N PHE A 632 13.25 -13.20 -33.41
CA PHE A 632 13.04 -11.91 -32.74
C PHE A 632 13.79 -10.77 -33.44
N SER A 633 13.06 -9.68 -33.69
CA SER A 633 13.46 -8.48 -34.45
C SER A 633 12.28 -7.48 -34.37
N LEU A 634 12.13 -6.56 -35.33
CA LEU A 634 11.06 -5.57 -35.35
C LEU A 634 9.73 -6.12 -35.89
N TYR A 635 8.70 -6.04 -35.06
CA TYR A 635 7.33 -6.36 -35.42
C TYR A 635 6.44 -5.11 -35.38
N ALA A 636 5.54 -4.97 -36.34
CA ALA A 636 4.61 -3.84 -36.43
C ALA A 636 3.17 -4.32 -36.69
N VAL A 637 2.20 -3.68 -36.05
CA VAL A 637 0.77 -4.02 -36.13
C VAL A 637 0.00 -2.80 -36.61
N THR A 638 -0.74 -2.90 -37.70
CA THR A 638 -1.58 -1.82 -38.26
C THR A 638 -3.02 -1.94 -37.81
N PHE A 639 -3.72 -0.81 -37.69
CA PHE A 639 -5.11 -0.77 -37.25
C PHE A 639 -6.10 -0.54 -38.39
N LYS A 640 -7.35 -0.99 -38.21
CA LYS A 640 -8.44 -0.70 -39.15
C LYS A 640 -8.80 0.79 -39.08
N VAL A 641 -8.90 1.43 -40.24
CA VAL A 641 -9.38 2.81 -40.34
C VAL A 641 -10.90 2.80 -40.14
N VAL A 642 -11.35 3.22 -38.97
CA VAL A 642 -12.78 3.50 -38.73
C VAL A 642 -13.14 4.75 -39.55
N ALA A 643 -14.12 4.63 -40.44
CA ALA A 643 -14.61 5.79 -41.17
C ALA A 643 -15.20 6.80 -40.17
N SER A 644 -14.56 7.96 -40.04
CA SER A 644 -15.10 9.05 -39.22
C SER A 644 -16.40 9.52 -39.85
N GLU A 645 -17.52 9.31 -39.17
CA GLU A 645 -18.77 9.98 -39.54
C GLU A 645 -18.54 11.49 -39.41
N THR A 646 -18.47 12.17 -40.54
CA THR A 646 -18.43 13.64 -40.57
C THR A 646 -19.73 14.17 -39.96
N PRO A 647 -19.68 15.08 -38.98
CA PRO A 647 -20.90 15.70 -38.46
C PRO A 647 -21.63 16.41 -39.60
N VAL A 648 -22.81 15.92 -39.95
CA VAL A 648 -23.64 16.58 -40.96
C VAL A 648 -24.10 17.93 -40.40
N THR A 649 -23.66 19.01 -41.04
CA THR A 649 -24.21 20.35 -40.79
C THR A 649 -25.74 20.26 -40.97
N PRO A 650 -26.55 20.71 -40.00
CA PRO A 650 -28.00 20.55 -40.06
C PRO A 650 -28.55 21.25 -41.31
N THR A 651 -29.12 20.46 -42.22
CA THR A 651 -29.80 20.98 -43.39
C THR A 651 -31.11 21.63 -42.98
N THR A 652 -31.40 22.79 -43.57
CA THR A 652 -32.67 23.51 -43.40
C THR A 652 -33.84 22.56 -43.66
N PRO A 653 -34.88 22.53 -42.81
CA PRO A 653 -36.03 21.64 -43.01
C PRO A 653 -36.66 21.82 -44.39
N ALA A 654 -36.94 20.69 -45.05
CA ALA A 654 -37.61 20.71 -46.35
C ALA A 654 -39.01 21.31 -46.24
N THR A 655 -39.30 22.30 -47.08
CA THR A 655 -40.59 23.00 -47.15
C THR A 655 -41.75 22.01 -47.35
N PRO A 656 -42.82 22.06 -46.54
CA PRO A 656 -44.03 21.27 -46.77
C PRO A 656 -44.66 21.59 -48.13
N ALA A 657 -45.17 20.56 -48.82
CA ALA A 657 -45.80 20.71 -50.13
C ALA A 657 -47.02 21.64 -50.05
N THR A 658 -47.05 22.67 -50.90
CA THR A 658 -48.14 23.66 -50.96
C THR A 658 -49.34 23.12 -51.73
N PRO A 659 -50.55 23.06 -51.15
CA PRO A 659 -51.80 23.02 -51.91
C PRO A 659 -52.30 24.44 -52.21
N THR A 660 -52.55 24.72 -53.49
CA THR A 660 -53.46 25.74 -54.06
C THR A 660 -53.41 27.20 -53.53
N THR A 661 -53.01 28.10 -54.43
CA THR A 661 -53.30 29.55 -54.49
C THR A 661 -54.81 29.91 -54.49
N PRO A 662 -55.22 31.20 -54.38
CA PRO A 662 -54.50 32.41 -53.91
C PRO A 662 -55.32 33.34 -52.96
N ALA A 663 -54.66 34.19 -52.17
CA ALA A 663 -55.16 35.55 -51.82
C ALA A 663 -54.06 36.46 -51.23
N THR A 664 -53.90 37.66 -51.79
CA THR A 664 -53.17 38.84 -51.28
C THR A 664 -54.24 39.89 -50.92
N PRO A 665 -54.13 40.85 -49.97
CA PRO A 665 -52.93 41.55 -49.41
C PRO A 665 -52.81 41.39 -47.87
N ALA A 666 -52.09 42.17 -47.04
CA ALA A 666 -51.46 43.50 -47.19
C ALA A 666 -50.22 43.74 -46.29
N ALA A 667 -49.87 45.02 -46.07
CA ALA A 667 -48.67 45.50 -45.37
C ALA A 667 -48.85 45.60 -43.82
N PRO A 668 -47.74 45.65 -43.04
CA PRO A 668 -47.79 45.66 -41.57
C PRO A 668 -47.92 47.07 -40.97
N THR A 669 -48.37 47.15 -39.71
CA THR A 669 -48.20 48.35 -38.87
C THR A 669 -47.76 48.00 -37.44
N THR A 670 -46.84 48.84 -36.95
CA THR A 670 -46.28 48.98 -35.59
C THR A 670 -47.25 49.05 -34.43
N GLN A 671 -46.87 48.51 -33.26
CA GLN A 671 -46.62 49.24 -31.98
C GLN A 671 -46.13 48.26 -30.88
N VAL A 672 -45.00 48.49 -30.19
CA VAL A 672 -44.80 49.26 -28.93
C VAL A 672 -45.48 48.66 -27.69
N ALA A 673 -44.70 48.16 -26.70
CA ALA A 673 -44.75 48.57 -25.27
C ALA A 673 -44.08 47.56 -24.29
N ALA A 674 -43.38 48.13 -23.29
CA ALA A 674 -43.21 47.68 -21.89
C ALA A 674 -42.51 46.35 -21.52
N ALA A 675 -41.68 46.43 -20.47
CA ALA A 675 -41.08 45.33 -19.69
C ALA A 675 -41.81 45.23 -18.31
N PRO A 676 -41.27 44.61 -17.24
CA PRO A 676 -40.33 43.48 -17.10
C PRO A 676 -40.90 42.37 -16.17
N SER A 677 -40.19 41.23 -15.97
CA SER A 677 -40.06 40.53 -14.66
C SER A 677 -39.19 39.27 -14.72
N ALA A 678 -38.77 38.77 -13.55
CA ALA A 678 -37.76 37.73 -13.37
C ALA A 678 -38.32 36.33 -13.01
N ALA A 679 -37.53 35.30 -13.32
CA ALA A 679 -37.42 34.00 -12.63
C ALA A 679 -36.07 33.39 -13.09
N GLN A 680 -35.10 33.08 -12.22
CA GLN A 680 -35.00 31.82 -11.48
C GLN A 680 -35.36 30.57 -12.31
N GLY A 681 -34.33 29.86 -12.75
CA GLY A 681 -34.41 28.51 -13.28
C GLY A 681 -33.43 27.62 -12.51
N GLU A 682 -33.94 26.56 -11.90
CA GLU A 682 -33.17 25.57 -11.15
C GLU A 682 -32.31 24.73 -12.10
N ASN A 683 -31.19 24.18 -11.61
CA ASN A 683 -30.52 23.08 -12.31
C ASN A 683 -29.99 22.04 -11.31
N LYS A 684 -30.53 20.84 -11.43
CA LYS A 684 -30.30 19.65 -10.60
C LYS A 684 -29.11 18.85 -11.16
N PRO A 685 -28.08 18.52 -10.36
CA PRO A 685 -27.08 17.51 -10.74
C PRO A 685 -27.63 16.08 -10.63
N ALA A 686 -27.11 15.19 -11.48
CA ALA A 686 -27.39 13.74 -11.47
C ALA A 686 -26.41 12.99 -10.53
N PRO A 687 -26.69 11.72 -10.14
CA PRO A 687 -26.02 11.07 -9.01
C PRO A 687 -24.62 10.50 -9.33
N ALA A 688 -23.81 10.33 -8.29
CA ALA A 688 -22.48 9.73 -8.34
C ALA A 688 -22.54 8.18 -8.37
N PRO A 689 -21.54 7.49 -8.96
CA PRO A 689 -21.38 6.04 -8.84
C PRO A 689 -20.85 5.61 -7.46
N ALA A 690 -21.09 4.34 -7.11
CA ALA A 690 -20.77 3.77 -5.81
C ALA A 690 -19.27 3.49 -5.58
N ALA A 691 -18.89 3.41 -4.30
CA ALA A 691 -17.54 3.08 -3.86
C ALA A 691 -17.23 1.57 -3.99
N GLY A 692 -16.02 1.25 -4.43
CA GLY A 692 -15.46 -0.09 -4.48
C GLY A 692 -13.97 -0.02 -4.85
N GLU A 693 -13.17 -0.92 -4.26
CA GLU A 693 -11.69 -0.98 -4.29
C GLU A 693 -10.95 -0.10 -3.28
N ALA A 694 -10.64 -0.70 -2.12
CA ALA A 694 -9.58 -0.21 -1.24
C ALA A 694 -8.22 -0.57 -1.84
N LYS A 695 -7.42 0.44 -2.18
CA LYS A 695 -6.02 0.29 -2.59
C LYS A 695 -5.12 1.16 -1.72
N GLU A 696 -4.11 0.51 -1.17
CA GLU A 696 -2.88 1.02 -0.54
C GLU A 696 -2.82 2.51 -0.17
N THR A 697 -2.80 2.78 1.14
CA THR A 697 -1.86 3.75 1.74
C THR A 697 -1.84 3.55 3.26
N LEU A 698 -0.64 3.46 3.83
CA LEU A 698 -0.42 3.24 5.26
C LEU A 698 -0.92 4.43 6.10
N PRO A 699 -1.49 4.19 7.29
CA PRO A 699 -1.46 5.13 8.41
C PRO A 699 -0.34 4.73 9.40
N ASN A 700 0.35 5.68 10.04
CA ASN A 700 0.35 5.81 11.50
C ASN A 700 1.02 7.12 11.97
N THR A 701 0.47 7.72 13.03
CA THR A 701 0.86 9.01 13.58
C THR A 701 1.82 8.90 14.78
N GLY A 702 3.02 9.47 14.63
CA GLY A 702 3.75 10.23 15.67
C GLY A 702 4.28 9.49 16.92
N VAL A 703 5.60 9.58 17.14
CA VAL A 703 6.24 9.40 18.45
C VAL A 703 7.25 10.53 18.67
N GLU A 704 7.45 10.92 19.92
CA GLU A 704 8.44 11.91 20.35
C GLU A 704 9.89 11.41 20.16
N ASP A 705 10.85 12.33 20.09
CA ASP A 705 12.28 12.04 20.00
C ASP A 705 12.77 11.18 21.19
N VAL A 706 13.04 9.91 20.92
CA VAL A 706 13.82 9.03 21.82
C VAL A 706 15.06 8.57 21.08
N THR A 707 16.19 9.20 21.38
CA THR A 707 17.47 8.96 20.70
C THR A 707 17.89 7.47 20.76
N PRO A 708 17.98 6.74 19.63
CA PRO A 708 18.12 5.28 19.63
C PRO A 708 19.55 4.77 19.94
N GLY A 709 20.50 5.67 20.22
CA GLY A 709 21.95 5.41 20.30
C GLY A 709 22.46 4.46 21.40
N ILE A 710 21.57 3.76 22.12
CA ILE A 710 21.93 2.79 23.17
C ILE A 710 21.73 1.33 22.69
N ILE A 711 20.81 1.06 21.75
CA ILE A 711 20.38 -0.32 21.44
C ILE A 711 21.34 -1.05 20.49
N GLY A 712 21.89 -0.36 19.47
CA GLY A 712 22.80 -0.99 18.50
C GLY A 712 24.06 -1.62 19.13
N GLY A 713 24.55 -1.09 20.26
CA GLY A 713 25.67 -1.65 20.99
C GLY A 713 25.37 -2.97 21.74
N ILE A 714 24.09 -3.26 22.03
CA ILE A 714 23.67 -4.48 22.74
C ILE A 714 23.60 -5.67 21.77
N LEU A 715 23.10 -5.44 20.55
CA LEU A 715 22.96 -6.48 19.52
C LEU A 715 24.31 -6.94 18.94
N ALA A 716 25.26 -6.03 18.77
CA ALA A 716 26.63 -6.37 18.37
C ALA A 716 27.30 -7.34 19.37
N ALA A 717 26.96 -7.27 20.66
CA ALA A 717 27.45 -8.21 21.67
C ALA A 717 26.80 -9.61 21.54
N LEU A 718 25.53 -9.69 21.16
CA LEU A 718 24.82 -10.95 20.92
C LEU A 718 25.29 -11.66 19.63
N GLY A 719 25.52 -10.89 18.55
CA GLY A 719 26.14 -11.41 17.32
C GLY A 719 27.56 -11.92 17.55
N GLY A 720 28.36 -11.18 18.33
CA GLY A 720 29.72 -11.59 18.73
C GLY A 720 29.79 -12.78 19.71
N LEU A 721 28.67 -13.15 20.34
CA LEU A 721 28.58 -14.27 21.30
C LEU A 721 27.75 -15.46 20.78
N GLY A 722 27.37 -15.49 19.50
CA GLY A 722 26.89 -16.71 18.84
C GLY A 722 25.39 -16.79 18.52
N LEU A 723 24.60 -15.73 18.69
CA LEU A 723 23.19 -15.71 18.22
C LEU A 723 23.02 -15.64 16.68
N ALA A 724 24.11 -15.81 15.92
CA ALA A 724 24.08 -15.96 14.47
C ALA A 724 23.30 -17.23 14.08
N ILE A 725 22.09 -17.03 13.56
CA ILE A 725 21.16 -18.09 13.16
C ILE A 725 21.89 -19.10 12.27
N PRO A 726 21.91 -20.41 12.61
CA PRO A 726 22.43 -21.41 11.69
C PRO A 726 21.53 -21.45 10.44
N LYS A 727 22.01 -20.90 9.32
CA LYS A 727 21.41 -21.09 7.99
C LYS A 727 21.13 -22.57 7.83
N LYS A 728 19.86 -22.92 7.63
CA LYS A 728 19.33 -24.28 7.62
C LYS A 728 20.07 -25.11 6.57
N GLY A 729 21.10 -25.84 7.00
CA GLY A 729 21.95 -26.61 6.12
C GLY A 729 21.12 -27.63 5.35
N LYS A 730 21.31 -27.68 4.03
CA LYS A 730 20.89 -28.84 3.24
C LYS A 730 21.58 -30.05 3.85
N ARG A 731 20.79 -31.02 4.35
CA ARG A 731 21.31 -32.36 4.64
C ARG A 731 21.48 -33.08 3.30
N ASP A 732 22.68 -33.63 3.15
CA ASP A 732 23.18 -34.65 2.21
C ASP A 732 22.19 -35.23 1.19
#